data_AF-A0A9X0H2F6-F1
#
_entry.id   AF-A0A9X0H2F6-F1
#
_cell.length_a   1.000
_cell.length_b   1.000
_cell.length_c   1.000
_cell.angle_alpha   90.00
_cell.angle_beta   90.00
_cell.angle_gamma   90.00
#
_symmetry.space_group_name_H-M   'P 1'
#
loop_
_entity.id
_entity.type
_entity.pdbx_description
1 polymer ?
#
loop_
_entity_poly.entity_id
_entity_poly.type
_entity_poly.pdbx_seq_one_letter_code
_entity_poly.pdbx_strand_id
1 'polypeptide(L)'
;MTRNVRSLVSNMWWNKQKSRTAKRAPSSATSPVPPMIMSLEPRMLFDGAVAATVAEAAQPDSQPTPDASAKSAEQANSASNDHHAQAPASSDVAATPAAVPGTTVVFVDSRVKDSASLLAGVAPGAQVVELDATKDGLQQIADYLGSHQGVSSVQIIAHGNSGDLWLGNSYVSADNIAQRSALLAEIGNDMNVGGDILIYACNTAEGDTGLSFVDSLATLTGRDVAASTNRTGAGGDWDLEIATGSIESVSALSRQSMDAYQWGLATFTVTSTSNTGAGSLRDALTNAQNGDIVTFSTGMTVALQSQLVVSKNITIDGDLNNDGVADVTLDGQNRTSVIRVNSGVTATLDGVIITRGVASTAGASSGATIAASDALGGGINNAGNLTLRNVTVTANSAAGGGGGGGGGVNSPNVGGGGGGIGGQNGAAGGSAGTYTSTAPSANTGGNGASFSTAYLAGQGGNSSGGGAGGNGTPVGYTNGGAGGTATSGGRTIGGGGGGSGFDANGGRGGSAVGGIYNASTGTLAIIGTSTISNNIGAGGGGGGGTIGGNGGRGIGAIWNKGTVNITSSNNSAMTGNVGGSGSGGQATSGGTNGSSPTAVTNIFNDGGTLNATYASDTTAPTGISIVIANSSLSSGGTSAVTFTFSEPVFGLEISEITVPNGTLSNLVTTNNITWTATLTASSNTSANSNAISLPLSAVQDSAGNIGTGTVTSNNYAVSDTVPPTVTVVVADTALAAGETSLVTFTFSEAVTGFDNTDISVANGTLTAVSSSDGGKTWTATLTPTANLTSTTNQISLNRAGVQDLSGNAGSGTATSNNYAIDTSRPTATIVLADNSLSIGETSQVTITFSEAVSGFTNADLTVVNGTLSAVTTSNNIV
;
A
#
# COMPACT_ATOMS: atom_id res chain seq x y z
N MET A 1 70.51 -22.85 31.80
CA MET A 1 70.36 -21.76 32.80
C MET A 1 69.14 -20.95 32.38
N THR A 2 68.05 -20.75 33.14
CA THR A 2 67.70 -21.10 34.53
C THR A 2 66.20 -20.78 34.72
N ARG A 3 65.45 -21.72 35.32
CA ARG A 3 64.30 -21.59 36.26
C ARG A 3 63.01 -20.83 35.83
N ASN A 4 61.84 -21.50 35.80
CA ASN A 4 60.90 -21.81 36.91
C ASN A 4 60.40 -20.53 37.63
N VAL A 5 59.08 -20.36 37.87
CA VAL A 5 58.35 -20.95 39.01
C VAL A 5 56.82 -20.97 38.78
N ARG A 6 56.21 -22.08 39.26
CA ARG A 6 54.78 -22.36 39.45
C ARG A 6 54.17 -21.64 40.66
N SER A 7 52.84 -21.50 40.68
CA SER A 7 51.99 -21.48 41.88
C SER A 7 50.57 -21.84 41.43
N LEU A 8 49.72 -22.61 42.09
CA LEU A 8 49.71 -23.69 43.10
C LEU A 8 48.26 -24.24 42.93
N VAL A 9 48.02 -25.53 42.66
CA VAL A 9 47.79 -26.60 43.67
C VAL A 9 46.53 -26.28 44.48
N SER A 10 45.41 -26.99 44.37
CA SER A 10 45.11 -28.33 44.93
C SER A 10 43.56 -28.42 45.00
N ASN A 11 42.83 -29.54 44.99
CA ASN A 11 43.12 -30.94 45.24
C ASN A 11 41.86 -31.74 44.82
N MET A 12 42.04 -32.86 44.10
CA MET A 12 41.92 -34.27 44.57
C MET A 12 40.46 -34.74 44.75
N TRP A 13 40.04 -35.95 44.39
CA TRP A 13 40.65 -37.14 43.78
C TRP A 13 39.48 -38.09 43.41
N TRP A 14 39.49 -38.71 42.22
CA TRP A 14 39.74 -40.15 41.95
C TRP A 14 38.78 -41.13 42.68
N ASN A 15 38.16 -42.11 42.01
CA ASN A 15 38.91 -43.22 41.42
C ASN A 15 38.09 -44.08 40.43
N LYS A 16 38.83 -44.72 39.52
CA LYS A 16 38.42 -45.75 38.55
C LYS A 16 38.33 -47.13 39.22
N GLN A 17 37.53 -48.05 38.66
CA GLN A 17 38.02 -49.18 37.83
C GLN A 17 36.93 -50.24 37.52
N LYS A 18 36.87 -50.62 36.22
CA LYS A 18 36.82 -51.98 35.58
C LYS A 18 35.99 -53.09 36.29
N SER A 19 35.17 -53.93 35.66
CA SER A 19 35.27 -54.72 34.42
C SER A 19 34.03 -55.64 34.31
N ARG A 20 33.57 -55.99 33.10
CA ARG A 20 33.34 -57.37 32.57
C ARG A 20 32.22 -57.43 31.50
N THR A 21 32.33 -58.48 30.72
CA THR A 21 31.98 -58.69 29.31
C THR A 21 30.74 -59.57 29.06
N ALA A 22 30.27 -59.55 27.79
CA ALA A 22 29.38 -60.51 27.08
C ALA A 22 27.86 -60.33 27.31
N LYS A 23 26.92 -60.62 26.39
CA LYS A 23 26.85 -61.51 25.22
C LYS A 23 25.61 -61.15 24.35
N ARG A 24 25.53 -61.68 23.12
CA ARG A 24 24.57 -61.45 22.01
C ARG A 24 23.24 -62.25 22.10
N ALA A 25 22.16 -61.65 21.53
CA ALA A 25 20.98 -62.18 20.79
C ALA A 25 19.81 -62.90 21.54
N PRO A 26 18.62 -63.13 20.92
CA PRO A 26 17.68 -62.23 20.23
C PRO A 26 16.22 -62.32 20.79
N SER A 27 15.31 -61.40 20.42
CA SER A 27 13.90 -61.39 20.86
C SER A 27 12.97 -62.20 19.95
N SER A 28 12.15 -63.07 20.54
CA SER A 28 10.99 -63.75 19.93
C SER A 28 9.67 -63.25 20.52
N ALA A 29 8.64 -63.32 19.67
CA ALA A 29 7.27 -62.82 19.80
C ALA A 29 6.45 -63.27 21.03
N THR A 30 5.46 -62.44 21.41
CA THR A 30 4.11 -62.85 21.84
C THR A 30 3.12 -61.67 21.84
N SER A 31 1.89 -61.94 21.40
CA SER A 31 0.74 -61.03 21.24
C SER A 31 0.15 -60.51 22.57
N PRO A 32 -0.59 -59.37 22.57
CA PRO A 32 -1.25 -58.84 23.75
C PRO A 32 -2.72 -59.30 23.93
N VAL A 33 -3.14 -59.37 25.20
CA VAL A 33 -4.51 -59.53 25.74
C VAL A 33 -5.12 -58.12 25.96
N PRO A 34 -6.44 -57.91 25.82
CA PRO A 34 -7.04 -56.57 25.84
C PRO A 34 -7.34 -56.06 27.27
N PRO A 35 -7.37 -54.74 27.52
CA PRO A 35 -7.90 -54.19 28.76
C PRO A 35 -9.35 -53.69 28.62
N MET A 36 -10.01 -53.70 29.77
CA MET A 36 -11.43 -53.48 30.01
C MET A 36 -11.85 -52.00 29.87
N ILE A 37 -13.06 -51.82 29.36
CA ILE A 37 -13.83 -50.57 29.33
C ILE A 37 -14.21 -50.15 30.77
N MET A 38 -13.94 -48.89 31.11
CA MET A 38 -14.68 -48.14 32.14
C MET A 38 -15.46 -47.01 31.45
N SER A 39 -16.74 -46.96 31.80
CA SER A 39 -17.75 -46.00 31.36
C SER A 39 -17.50 -44.59 31.92
N LEU A 40 -17.66 -43.58 31.08
CA LEU A 40 -17.87 -42.18 31.46
C LEU A 40 -19.19 -41.69 30.86
N GLU A 41 -19.87 -40.85 31.63
CA GLU A 41 -21.29 -40.49 31.58
C GLU A 41 -21.73 -39.64 30.36
N PRO A 42 -23.05 -39.57 30.07
CA PRO A 42 -23.57 -38.97 28.84
C PRO A 42 -23.72 -37.44 28.94
N ARG A 43 -23.32 -36.73 27.89
CA ARG A 43 -23.78 -35.37 27.62
C ARG A 43 -24.57 -35.33 26.32
N MET A 44 -25.72 -34.65 26.43
CA MET A 44 -26.82 -34.58 25.48
C MET A 44 -26.37 -33.99 24.14
N LEU A 45 -26.77 -34.66 23.08
CA LEU A 45 -26.69 -34.24 21.69
C LEU A 45 -27.93 -33.37 21.39
N PHE A 46 -27.75 -32.10 21.07
CA PHE A 46 -28.81 -31.26 20.50
C PHE A 46 -28.72 -31.32 18.97
N ASP A 47 -29.86 -31.68 18.38
CA ASP A 47 -30.18 -31.68 16.96
C ASP A 47 -30.48 -30.25 16.49
N GLY A 48 -30.09 -29.94 15.25
CA GLY A 48 -30.23 -28.63 14.63
C GLY A 48 -29.85 -28.67 13.15
N ALA A 49 -30.43 -29.59 12.38
CA ALA A 49 -30.31 -29.64 10.93
C ALA A 49 -31.61 -29.17 10.25
N VAL A 50 -31.64 -27.94 9.72
CA VAL A 50 -32.64 -27.40 8.76
C VAL A 50 -31.99 -26.17 8.10
N ALA A 51 -31.96 -25.90 6.80
CA ALA A 51 -32.32 -26.59 5.57
C ALA A 51 -31.53 -25.90 4.43
N ALA A 52 -30.96 -26.68 3.51
CA ALA A 52 -30.54 -26.19 2.20
C ALA A 52 -31.52 -26.73 1.16
N THR A 53 -32.37 -25.87 0.61
CA THR A 53 -33.18 -26.21 -0.56
C THR A 53 -32.38 -25.89 -1.82
N VAL A 54 -31.97 -26.95 -2.49
CA VAL A 54 -31.53 -26.96 -3.89
C VAL A 54 -32.76 -27.09 -4.80
N ALA A 55 -32.80 -26.28 -5.86
CA ALA A 55 -33.61 -26.56 -7.05
C ALA A 55 -32.78 -26.24 -8.29
N GLU A 56 -32.37 -27.30 -8.97
CA GLU A 56 -31.67 -27.36 -10.25
C GLU A 56 -32.70 -27.39 -11.40
N ALA A 57 -32.46 -26.66 -12.49
CA ALA A 57 -32.98 -27.01 -13.82
C ALA A 57 -32.17 -26.35 -14.98
N ALA A 58 -31.20 -27.10 -15.52
CA ALA A 58 -30.86 -27.35 -16.94
C ALA A 58 -30.92 -26.22 -18.02
N GLN A 59 -29.70 -25.87 -18.53
CA GLN A 59 -29.14 -25.64 -19.90
C GLN A 59 -30.01 -25.74 -21.20
N PRO A 60 -29.55 -25.39 -22.45
CA PRO A 60 -28.28 -24.77 -22.97
C PRO A 60 -28.40 -23.72 -24.15
N ASP A 61 -27.22 -23.22 -24.61
CA ASP A 61 -26.81 -22.72 -25.96
C ASP A 61 -27.33 -21.41 -26.61
N SER A 62 -26.41 -20.43 -26.81
CA SER A 62 -25.96 -19.91 -28.13
C SER A 62 -25.01 -18.67 -28.05
N GLN A 63 -23.97 -18.68 -28.89
CA GLN A 63 -22.99 -17.59 -29.22
C GLN A 63 -23.47 -16.76 -30.45
N PRO A 64 -22.75 -15.74 -31.02
CA PRO A 64 -21.75 -14.74 -30.55
C PRO A 64 -21.92 -13.25 -31.05
N THR A 65 -21.25 -12.27 -30.39
CA THR A 65 -20.64 -10.96 -30.86
C THR A 65 -21.52 -9.84 -31.49
N PRO A 66 -21.00 -8.60 -31.75
CA PRO A 66 -20.25 -7.62 -30.92
C PRO A 66 -20.83 -6.17 -31.01
N ASP A 67 -20.29 -5.24 -30.22
CA ASP A 67 -19.99 -3.81 -30.53
C ASP A 67 -20.32 -2.82 -29.38
N ALA A 68 -19.57 -1.72 -29.40
CA ALA A 68 -19.11 -0.90 -28.31
C ALA A 68 -20.05 0.24 -27.87
N SER A 69 -19.58 0.88 -26.79
CA SER A 69 -19.64 2.31 -26.47
C SER A 69 -20.63 2.77 -25.38
N ALA A 70 -20.02 3.14 -24.25
CA ALA A 70 -20.29 4.27 -23.36
C ALA A 70 -21.73 4.47 -22.83
N LYS A 71 -21.88 4.34 -21.50
CA LYS A 71 -22.36 5.45 -20.66
C LYS A 71 -22.06 5.22 -19.17
N SER A 72 -21.73 6.34 -18.56
CA SER A 72 -21.31 6.66 -17.20
C SER A 72 -22.35 6.39 -16.10
N ALA A 73 -21.80 6.22 -14.88
CA ALA A 73 -22.25 6.64 -13.55
C ALA A 73 -23.74 6.55 -13.15
N GLU A 74 -23.93 6.13 -11.90
CA GLU A 74 -25.17 6.05 -11.10
C GLU A 74 -26.07 4.83 -11.34
N GLN A 75 -25.92 3.81 -10.49
CA GLN A 75 -27.06 3.29 -9.75
C GLN A 75 -26.60 2.46 -8.55
N ALA A 76 -26.69 3.10 -7.39
CA ALA A 76 -26.80 2.45 -6.11
C ALA A 76 -28.21 1.85 -5.93
N ASN A 77 -28.27 0.91 -5.00
CA ASN A 77 -29.40 0.60 -4.12
C ASN A 77 -30.33 -0.56 -4.54
N SER A 78 -30.07 -1.73 -3.96
CA SER A 78 -31.11 -2.66 -3.48
C SER A 78 -30.52 -3.49 -2.34
N ALA A 79 -30.68 -2.97 -1.12
CA ALA A 79 -30.38 -3.70 0.11
C ALA A 79 -31.36 -4.85 0.31
N SER A 80 -30.85 -6.03 0.63
CA SER A 80 -31.62 -7.16 1.13
C SER A 80 -31.94 -6.93 2.60
N ASN A 81 -33.24 -6.84 2.91
CA ASN A 81 -33.74 -6.78 4.28
C ASN A 81 -33.63 -8.17 4.92
N ASP A 82 -32.78 -8.33 5.94
CA ASP A 82 -33.08 -9.18 7.09
C ASP A 82 -32.40 -8.63 8.35
N HIS A 83 -33.17 -8.58 9.44
CA HIS A 83 -32.92 -7.78 10.64
C HIS A 83 -31.81 -8.34 11.55
N HIS A 84 -30.74 -7.57 11.74
CA HIS A 84 -30.02 -7.44 13.02
C HIS A 84 -29.79 -5.95 13.30
N ALA A 85 -29.81 -5.54 14.57
CA ALA A 85 -29.83 -4.13 14.97
C ALA A 85 -28.49 -3.44 14.67
N GLN A 86 -28.30 -3.00 13.43
CA GLN A 86 -27.17 -2.19 12.97
C GLN A 86 -27.70 -0.83 12.53
N ALA A 87 -27.19 0.24 13.15
CA ALA A 87 -27.47 1.60 12.70
C ALA A 87 -26.39 1.99 11.68
N PRO A 88 -26.74 2.45 10.46
CA PRO A 88 -25.79 3.24 9.68
C PRO A 88 -25.43 4.48 10.51
N ALA A 89 -24.16 4.89 10.50
CA ALA A 89 -23.74 6.16 11.10
C ALA A 89 -24.47 7.31 10.38
N SER A 90 -25.65 7.68 10.89
CA SER A 90 -26.59 8.60 10.24
C SER A 90 -26.89 9.80 11.14
N SER A 91 -26.96 10.95 10.48
CA SER A 91 -27.04 12.33 10.92
C SER A 91 -28.34 12.76 11.64
N ASP A 92 -28.99 11.89 12.41
CA ASP A 92 -30.19 12.25 13.16
C ASP A 92 -29.85 12.60 14.62
N VAL A 93 -30.29 13.78 15.05
CA VAL A 93 -29.95 14.42 16.32
C VAL A 93 -30.71 13.77 17.49
N ALA A 94 -30.35 12.53 17.82
CA ALA A 94 -30.34 12.09 19.20
C ALA A 94 -28.99 12.51 19.80
N ALA A 95 -28.97 13.06 21.02
CA ALA A 95 -27.74 13.47 21.66
C ALA A 95 -26.76 12.30 21.67
N THR A 96 -25.72 12.38 20.84
CA THR A 96 -24.61 11.41 20.82
C THR A 96 -24.15 11.22 22.25
N PRO A 97 -24.01 9.99 22.75
CA PRO A 97 -23.44 9.75 24.06
C PRO A 97 -22.11 10.52 24.17
N ALA A 98 -21.84 11.08 25.35
CA ALA A 98 -20.59 11.80 25.54
C ALA A 98 -19.44 10.78 25.54
N ALA A 99 -18.38 11.02 24.75
CA ALA A 99 -17.21 10.17 24.67
C ALA A 99 -16.68 9.82 26.07
N VAL A 100 -16.41 8.53 26.29
CA VAL A 100 -15.92 8.03 27.58
C VAL A 100 -14.57 8.69 27.90
N PRO A 101 -14.44 9.41 29.03
CA PRO A 101 -13.17 10.02 29.41
C PRO A 101 -12.10 8.94 29.63
N GLY A 102 -10.90 9.15 29.07
CA GLY A 102 -9.80 8.21 29.21
C GLY A 102 -8.71 8.42 28.16
N THR A 103 -7.76 7.49 28.13
CA THR A 103 -6.64 7.49 27.18
C THR A 103 -7.02 6.74 25.91
N THR A 104 -6.61 7.27 24.76
CA THR A 104 -6.63 6.54 23.48
C THR A 104 -5.30 5.82 23.27
N VAL A 105 -5.35 4.53 22.93
CA VAL A 105 -4.16 3.73 22.60
C VAL A 105 -4.28 3.25 21.16
N VAL A 106 -3.27 3.57 20.36
CA VAL A 106 -3.12 3.14 18.97
C VAL A 106 -2.14 1.98 18.92
N PHE A 107 -2.63 0.78 18.67
CA PHE A 107 -1.82 -0.38 18.34
C PHE A 107 -1.59 -0.42 16.84
N VAL A 108 -0.33 -0.56 16.42
CA VAL A 108 0.01 -0.79 15.02
C VAL A 108 0.75 -2.10 14.85
N ASP A 109 0.31 -2.93 13.91
CA ASP A 109 1.08 -4.12 13.53
C ASP A 109 2.37 -3.69 12.81
N SER A 110 3.52 -4.20 13.25
CA SER A 110 4.83 -3.85 12.66
C SER A 110 4.99 -4.23 11.18
N ARG A 111 4.08 -5.04 10.63
CA ARG A 111 4.04 -5.35 9.19
C ARG A 111 3.25 -4.33 8.38
N VAL A 112 2.50 -3.44 9.04
CA VAL A 112 1.87 -2.30 8.37
C VAL A 112 2.97 -1.45 7.76
N LYS A 113 3.03 -1.50 6.43
CA LYS A 113 4.08 -0.82 5.66
C LYS A 113 4.00 0.67 5.90
N ASP A 114 5.13 1.29 6.24
CA ASP A 114 5.19 2.73 6.52
C ASP A 114 4.16 3.17 7.59
N SER A 115 3.90 2.31 8.59
CA SER A 115 3.08 2.67 9.75
C SER A 115 3.55 3.97 10.40
N ALA A 116 4.84 4.28 10.33
CA ALA A 116 5.41 5.52 10.83
C ALA A 116 4.78 6.78 10.20
N SER A 117 4.43 6.81 8.91
CA SER A 117 3.78 7.97 8.28
C SER A 117 2.34 8.17 8.74
N LEU A 118 1.62 7.07 9.01
CA LEU A 118 0.32 7.10 9.69
C LEU A 118 0.45 7.63 11.12
N LEU A 119 1.41 7.08 11.86
CA LEU A 119 1.61 7.40 13.28
C LEU A 119 2.15 8.80 13.52
N ALA A 120 2.77 9.44 12.52
CA ALA A 120 3.25 10.82 12.59
C ALA A 120 2.13 11.83 12.87
N GLY A 121 0.89 11.50 12.51
CA GLY A 121 -0.28 12.33 12.75
C GLY A 121 -1.14 11.88 13.92
N VAL A 122 -0.62 11.06 14.82
CA VAL A 122 -1.37 10.62 16.00
C VAL A 122 -1.66 11.81 16.92
N ALA A 123 -2.92 11.90 17.37
CA ALA A 123 -3.42 12.99 18.19
C ALA A 123 -2.61 13.15 19.49
N PRO A 124 -2.32 14.39 19.93
CA PRO A 124 -1.60 14.63 21.16
C PRO A 124 -2.28 13.97 22.37
N GLY A 125 -1.54 13.18 23.13
CA GLY A 125 -2.03 12.47 24.32
C GLY A 125 -2.50 11.02 24.04
N ALA A 126 -2.63 10.60 22.78
CA ALA A 126 -2.78 9.19 22.45
C ALA A 126 -1.44 8.46 22.61
N GLN A 127 -1.50 7.21 23.09
CA GLN A 127 -0.34 6.34 23.26
C GLN A 127 -0.20 5.43 22.04
N VAL A 128 1.01 5.23 21.54
CA VAL A 128 1.26 4.35 20.39
C VAL A 128 2.03 3.12 20.86
N VAL A 129 1.57 1.95 20.43
CA VAL A 129 2.20 0.67 20.73
C VAL A 129 2.38 -0.09 19.42
N GLU A 130 3.63 -0.38 19.09
CA GLU A 130 3.95 -1.24 17.95
C GLU A 130 3.90 -2.71 18.39
N LEU A 131 3.09 -3.51 17.69
CA LEU A 131 2.97 -4.95 17.92
C LEU A 131 4.12 -5.66 17.21
N ASP A 132 4.88 -6.43 17.98
CA ASP A 132 5.96 -7.27 17.48
C ASP A 132 5.39 -8.39 16.59
N ALA A 133 5.82 -8.42 15.34
CA ALA A 133 5.40 -9.40 14.34
C ALA A 133 5.69 -10.86 14.75
N THR A 134 6.60 -11.11 15.69
CA THR A 134 7.01 -12.46 16.11
C THR A 134 6.20 -13.01 17.29
N LYS A 135 5.34 -12.19 17.90
CA LYS A 135 4.53 -12.54 19.08
C LYS A 135 3.04 -12.48 18.75
N ASP A 136 2.21 -13.17 19.53
CA ASP A 136 0.77 -13.08 19.35
C ASP A 136 0.29 -11.64 19.61
N GLY A 137 -0.26 -10.96 18.60
CA GLY A 137 -0.60 -9.54 18.70
C GLY A 137 -1.77 -9.28 19.65
N LEU A 138 -2.73 -10.19 19.74
CA LEU A 138 -3.84 -10.05 20.66
C LEU A 138 -3.38 -10.19 22.12
N GLN A 139 -2.39 -11.06 22.39
CA GLN A 139 -1.78 -11.18 23.72
C GLN A 139 -0.99 -9.92 24.07
N GLN A 140 -0.27 -9.33 23.12
CA GLN A 140 0.44 -8.07 23.34
C GLN A 140 -0.51 -6.93 23.69
N ILE A 141 -1.67 -6.85 23.04
CA ILE A 141 -2.73 -5.88 23.38
C ILE A 141 -3.22 -6.11 24.81
N ALA A 142 -3.56 -7.35 25.17
CA ALA A 142 -4.00 -7.70 26.53
C ALA A 142 -2.95 -7.33 27.59
N ASP A 143 -1.69 -7.72 27.40
CA ASP A 143 -0.59 -7.45 28.33
C ASP A 143 -0.36 -5.93 28.53
N TYR A 144 -0.48 -5.14 27.45
CA TYR A 144 -0.37 -3.69 27.52
C TYR A 144 -1.52 -3.07 28.32
N LEU A 145 -2.77 -3.43 27.99
CA LEU A 145 -3.96 -2.88 28.64
C LEU A 145 -4.05 -3.29 30.13
N GLY A 146 -3.70 -4.53 30.47
CA GLY A 146 -3.66 -5.00 31.86
C GLY A 146 -2.70 -4.20 32.75
N SER A 147 -1.66 -3.59 32.17
CA SER A 147 -0.72 -2.71 32.86
C SER A 147 -1.02 -1.21 32.73
N HIS A 148 -1.99 -0.82 31.89
CA HIS A 148 -2.33 0.58 31.59
C HIS A 148 -3.85 0.80 31.70
N GLN A 149 -4.29 1.13 32.91
CA GLN A 149 -5.71 1.34 33.22
C GLN A 149 -6.22 2.72 32.76
N GLY A 150 -7.53 2.83 32.55
CA GLY A 150 -8.17 4.10 32.14
C GLY A 150 -8.22 4.33 30.64
N VAL A 151 -8.05 3.28 29.83
CA VAL A 151 -8.16 3.35 28.37
C VAL A 151 -9.63 3.41 27.96
N SER A 152 -10.00 4.44 27.21
CA SER A 152 -11.36 4.62 26.69
C SER A 152 -11.49 4.33 25.19
N SER A 153 -10.38 4.28 24.46
CA SER A 153 -10.37 3.94 23.04
C SER A 153 -9.14 3.11 22.69
N VAL A 154 -9.36 1.97 22.04
CA VAL A 154 -8.34 1.15 21.42
C VAL A 154 -8.47 1.30 19.91
N GLN A 155 -7.40 1.70 19.24
CA GLN A 155 -7.38 1.84 17.79
C GLN A 155 -6.33 0.91 17.22
N ILE A 156 -6.72 0.04 16.30
CA ILE A 156 -5.86 -1.00 15.76
C ILE A 156 -5.61 -0.68 14.29
N ILE A 157 -4.36 -0.46 13.93
CA ILE A 157 -3.90 -0.30 12.56
C ILE A 157 -3.20 -1.60 12.18
N ALA A 158 -3.82 -2.33 11.29
CA ALA A 158 -3.37 -3.66 10.95
C ALA A 158 -3.76 -3.99 9.53
N HIS A 159 -3.23 -5.09 9.03
CA HIS A 159 -3.70 -5.62 7.77
C HIS A 159 -4.97 -6.45 7.94
N GLY A 160 -5.91 -6.32 7.00
CA GLY A 160 -7.22 -6.97 7.06
C GLY A 160 -7.68 -7.61 5.75
N ASN A 161 -8.70 -8.45 5.87
CA ASN A 161 -9.54 -8.96 4.78
C ASN A 161 -10.95 -9.27 5.34
N SER A 162 -11.94 -9.61 4.50
CA SER A 162 -13.31 -9.99 4.90
C SER A 162 -13.33 -10.99 6.08
N GLY A 163 -13.65 -10.50 7.29
CA GLY A 163 -13.74 -11.31 8.51
C GLY A 163 -12.40 -11.70 9.14
N ASP A 164 -11.29 -11.07 8.74
CA ASP A 164 -9.92 -11.35 9.17
C ASP A 164 -9.17 -10.07 9.59
N LEU A 165 -8.33 -10.21 10.62
CA LEU A 165 -7.43 -9.17 11.13
C LEU A 165 -6.08 -9.77 11.53
N TRP A 166 -4.99 -9.29 10.95
CA TRP A 166 -3.62 -9.75 11.24
C TRP A 166 -2.96 -8.95 12.36
N LEU A 167 -2.53 -9.63 13.43
CA LEU A 167 -1.93 -9.02 14.61
C LEU A 167 -0.74 -9.84 15.12
N GLY A 168 0.48 -9.31 14.94
CA GLY A 168 1.71 -10.01 15.30
C GLY A 168 1.87 -11.32 14.49
N ASN A 169 2.28 -12.42 15.11
CA ASN A 169 2.41 -13.71 14.43
C ASN A 169 1.09 -14.48 14.28
N SER A 170 -0.04 -13.88 14.64
CA SER A 170 -1.35 -14.52 14.60
C SER A 170 -2.36 -13.66 13.85
N TYR A 171 -3.48 -14.29 13.48
CA TYR A 171 -4.62 -13.59 12.91
C TYR A 171 -5.86 -13.94 13.71
N VAL A 172 -6.75 -12.97 13.87
CA VAL A 172 -8.08 -13.15 14.46
C VAL A 172 -9.06 -13.15 13.30
N SER A 173 -9.88 -14.20 13.19
CA SER A 173 -10.83 -14.38 12.10
C SER A 173 -12.18 -14.86 12.59
N ALA A 174 -13.21 -14.77 11.76
CA ALA A 174 -14.52 -15.36 12.03
C ALA A 174 -14.44 -16.85 12.42
N ASP A 175 -13.47 -17.59 11.86
CA ASP A 175 -13.29 -19.03 12.11
C ASP A 175 -12.62 -19.35 13.46
N ASN A 176 -11.78 -18.45 13.99
CA ASN A 176 -10.98 -18.71 15.18
C ASN A 176 -11.33 -17.83 16.39
N ILE A 177 -12.14 -16.78 16.22
CA ILE A 177 -12.42 -15.76 17.26
C ILE A 177 -13.02 -16.36 18.55
N ALA A 178 -13.86 -17.40 18.44
CA ALA A 178 -14.45 -18.09 19.59
C ALA A 178 -13.38 -18.73 20.51
N GLN A 179 -12.27 -19.20 19.93
CA GLN A 179 -11.15 -19.79 20.66
C GLN A 179 -10.32 -18.73 21.39
N ARG A 180 -10.45 -17.46 21.00
CA ARG A 180 -9.77 -16.29 21.58
C ARG A 180 -10.62 -15.57 22.64
N SER A 181 -11.81 -16.08 22.95
CA SER A 181 -12.80 -15.45 23.84
C SER A 181 -12.26 -15.03 25.21
N ALA A 182 -11.42 -15.84 25.86
CA ALA A 182 -10.85 -15.51 27.16
C ALA A 182 -9.96 -14.25 27.12
N LEU A 183 -9.14 -14.14 26.08
CA LEU A 183 -8.21 -13.01 25.89
C LEU A 183 -8.95 -11.74 25.46
N LEU A 184 -10.00 -11.89 24.63
CA LEU A 184 -10.88 -10.79 24.25
C LEU A 184 -11.67 -10.24 25.44
N ALA A 185 -12.13 -11.11 26.34
CA ALA A 185 -12.79 -10.69 27.57
C ALA A 185 -11.83 -9.94 28.51
N GLU A 186 -10.55 -10.34 28.57
CA GLU A 186 -9.50 -9.64 29.32
C GLU A 186 -9.27 -8.22 28.78
N ILE A 187 -9.03 -8.09 27.47
CA ILE A 187 -8.91 -6.79 26.78
C ILE A 187 -10.11 -5.89 27.09
N GLY A 188 -11.31 -6.45 26.98
CA GLY A 188 -12.55 -5.76 27.34
C GLY A 188 -12.55 -5.24 28.77
N ASN A 189 -12.26 -6.10 29.74
CA ASN A 189 -12.27 -5.77 31.17
C ASN A 189 -11.24 -4.71 31.56
N ASP A 190 -10.10 -4.63 30.86
CA ASP A 190 -9.04 -3.65 31.11
C ASP A 190 -9.30 -2.28 30.45
N MET A 191 -10.29 -2.19 29.57
CA MET A 191 -10.82 -0.93 29.05
C MET A 191 -11.94 -0.37 29.93
N ASN A 192 -12.14 0.95 29.92
CA ASN A 192 -13.26 1.60 30.57
C ASN A 192 -14.60 1.08 30.02
N VAL A 193 -15.62 1.02 30.89
CA VAL A 193 -16.98 0.64 30.47
C VAL A 193 -17.50 1.65 29.45
N GLY A 194 -17.95 1.15 28.30
CA GLY A 194 -18.38 1.97 27.17
C GLY A 194 -17.23 2.50 26.30
N GLY A 195 -16.01 1.99 26.46
CA GLY A 195 -14.90 2.32 25.57
C GLY A 195 -15.00 1.60 24.22
N ASP A 196 -14.35 2.17 23.20
CA ASP A 196 -14.50 1.76 21.81
C ASP A 196 -13.24 1.08 21.25
N ILE A 197 -13.43 0.15 20.31
CA ILE A 197 -12.38 -0.48 19.52
C ILE A 197 -12.56 -0.10 18.04
N LEU A 198 -11.62 0.67 17.48
CA LEU A 198 -11.65 1.11 16.08
C LEU A 198 -10.59 0.32 15.29
N ILE A 199 -10.99 -0.38 14.24
CA ILE A 199 -10.11 -1.25 13.45
C ILE A 199 -9.90 -0.64 12.06
N TYR A 200 -8.73 -0.05 11.86
CA TYR A 200 -8.24 0.41 10.56
C TYR A 200 -7.51 -0.75 9.88
N ALA A 201 -8.26 -1.52 9.11
CA ALA A 201 -7.76 -2.64 8.34
C ALA A 201 -8.69 -2.87 7.14
N CYS A 202 -8.12 -3.16 5.97
CA CYS A 202 -8.91 -3.31 4.74
C CYS A 202 -9.97 -4.41 4.87
N ASN A 203 -11.19 -4.10 4.47
CA ASN A 203 -12.28 -5.04 4.25
C ASN A 203 -12.67 -5.90 5.46
N THR A 204 -12.20 -5.62 6.67
CA THR A 204 -12.43 -6.49 7.85
C THR A 204 -13.91 -6.76 8.12
N ALA A 205 -14.80 -5.79 7.83
CA ALA A 205 -16.24 -5.91 7.97
C ALA A 205 -16.98 -6.26 6.66
N GLU A 206 -16.28 -6.57 5.58
CA GLU A 206 -16.89 -6.87 4.27
C GLU A 206 -17.74 -8.17 4.33
N GLY A 207 -18.97 -8.09 3.81
CA GLY A 207 -19.88 -9.24 3.67
C GLY A 207 -20.35 -9.89 4.98
N ASP A 208 -21.17 -10.95 4.87
CA ASP A 208 -21.76 -11.63 6.03
C ASP A 208 -20.71 -12.14 7.03
N THR A 209 -19.56 -12.61 6.52
CA THR A 209 -18.44 -13.08 7.36
C THR A 209 -17.82 -11.92 8.15
N GLY A 210 -17.57 -10.78 7.51
CA GLY A 210 -17.03 -9.58 8.17
C GLY A 210 -17.99 -9.02 9.21
N LEU A 211 -19.29 -8.95 8.91
CA LEU A 211 -20.31 -8.54 9.87
C LEU A 211 -20.32 -9.45 11.11
N SER A 212 -20.34 -10.77 10.90
CA SER A 212 -20.32 -11.74 12.01
C SER A 212 -19.03 -11.65 12.83
N PHE A 213 -17.90 -11.30 12.21
CA PHE A 213 -16.63 -11.10 12.89
C PHE A 213 -16.67 -9.89 13.83
N VAL A 214 -17.13 -8.73 13.33
CA VAL A 214 -17.25 -7.49 14.13
C VAL A 214 -18.23 -7.68 15.29
N ASP A 215 -19.38 -8.31 15.07
CA ASP A 215 -20.36 -8.61 16.11
C ASP A 215 -19.81 -9.54 17.20
N SER A 216 -19.05 -10.57 16.80
CA SER A 216 -18.42 -11.50 17.73
C SER A 216 -17.34 -10.80 18.55
N LEU A 217 -16.56 -9.90 17.93
CA LEU A 217 -15.53 -9.13 18.63
C LEU A 217 -16.13 -8.20 19.67
N ALA A 218 -17.21 -7.48 19.33
CA ALA A 218 -17.95 -6.62 20.25
C ALA A 218 -18.55 -7.42 21.42
N THR A 219 -19.16 -8.56 21.11
CA THR A 219 -19.76 -9.44 22.12
C THR A 219 -18.72 -9.99 23.10
N LEU A 220 -17.58 -10.44 22.60
CA LEU A 220 -16.54 -11.09 23.41
C LEU A 220 -15.71 -10.10 24.23
N THR A 221 -15.51 -8.87 23.73
CA THR A 221 -14.85 -7.79 24.48
C THR A 221 -15.82 -7.04 25.40
N GLY A 222 -17.12 -7.04 25.10
CA GLY A 222 -18.08 -6.16 25.78
C GLY A 222 -17.82 -4.67 25.53
N ARG A 223 -17.21 -4.36 24.38
CA ARG A 223 -16.87 -3.01 23.91
C ARG A 223 -17.51 -2.78 22.56
N ASP A 224 -17.72 -1.52 22.23
CA ASP A 224 -18.30 -1.15 20.93
C ASP A 224 -17.17 -1.20 19.88
N VAL A 225 -17.44 -1.78 18.72
CA VAL A 225 -16.41 -2.09 17.71
C VAL A 225 -16.79 -1.48 16.37
N ALA A 226 -15.85 -0.81 15.70
CA ALA A 226 -15.99 -0.34 14.33
C ALA A 226 -14.89 -0.86 13.41
N ALA A 227 -15.22 -1.18 12.17
CA ALA A 227 -14.28 -1.66 11.14
C ALA A 227 -14.73 -1.28 9.72
N SER A 228 -13.81 -1.31 8.76
CA SER A 228 -14.10 -0.97 7.37
C SER A 228 -14.59 -2.16 6.55
N THR A 229 -15.53 -1.92 5.64
CA THR A 229 -16.04 -2.86 4.62
C THR A 229 -15.26 -2.81 3.31
N ASN A 230 -14.36 -1.84 3.17
CA ASN A 230 -13.65 -1.58 1.93
C ASN A 230 -12.14 -1.37 2.19
N ARG A 231 -11.40 -1.03 1.13
CA ARG A 231 -9.95 -0.87 1.21
C ARG A 231 -9.61 0.35 2.08
N THR A 232 -8.98 0.13 3.22
CA THR A 232 -8.45 1.18 4.08
C THR A 232 -7.06 1.66 3.61
N GLY A 233 -6.87 2.96 3.44
CA GLY A 233 -5.64 3.57 2.94
C GLY A 233 -5.61 3.78 1.42
N ALA A 234 -4.42 3.71 0.80
CA ALA A 234 -4.27 4.06 -0.61
C ALA A 234 -5.12 3.19 -1.54
N GLY A 235 -6.00 3.83 -2.31
CA GLY A 235 -6.93 3.17 -3.23
C GLY A 235 -8.31 2.85 -2.64
N GLY A 236 -8.57 3.25 -1.39
CA GLY A 236 -9.93 3.34 -0.84
C GLY A 236 -10.04 4.54 0.10
N ASP A 237 -10.57 4.38 1.31
CA ASP A 237 -10.77 5.47 2.28
C ASP A 237 -10.33 5.08 3.70
N TRP A 238 -10.74 5.85 4.71
CA TRP A 238 -10.41 5.62 6.12
C TRP A 238 -11.66 5.50 6.99
N ASP A 239 -12.82 5.41 6.37
CA ASP A 239 -14.09 5.40 7.04
C ASP A 239 -14.37 3.98 7.54
N LEU A 240 -14.92 3.87 8.75
CA LEU A 240 -15.32 2.59 9.35
C LEU A 240 -16.83 2.46 9.19
N GLU A 241 -17.28 1.77 8.13
CA GLU A 241 -18.70 1.79 7.75
C GLU A 241 -19.58 0.91 8.63
N ILE A 242 -18.99 -0.06 9.33
CA ILE A 242 -19.71 -0.98 10.21
C ILE A 242 -19.31 -0.74 11.64
N ALA A 243 -20.32 -0.61 12.49
CA ALA A 243 -20.17 -0.56 13.94
C ALA A 243 -21.17 -1.49 14.62
N THR A 244 -20.71 -2.17 15.67
CA THR A 244 -21.54 -2.90 16.63
C THR A 244 -21.45 -2.17 17.95
N GLY A 245 -22.55 -1.55 18.38
CA GLY A 245 -22.58 -0.60 19.50
C GLY A 245 -22.64 0.86 19.05
N SER A 246 -22.38 1.81 19.96
CA SER A 246 -22.28 3.24 19.62
C SER A 246 -20.81 3.66 19.66
N ILE A 247 -20.34 4.41 18.65
CA ILE A 247 -18.94 4.80 18.56
C ILE A 247 -18.84 6.29 18.86
N GLU A 248 -18.35 6.63 20.05
CA GLU A 248 -18.14 8.02 20.46
C GLU A 248 -16.69 8.47 20.30
N SER A 249 -15.76 7.53 20.17
CA SER A 249 -14.33 7.80 20.01
C SER A 249 -14.01 8.29 18.59
N VAL A 250 -13.19 9.33 18.51
CA VAL A 250 -12.66 9.84 17.24
C VAL A 250 -11.36 9.15 16.87
N SER A 251 -11.05 9.07 15.57
CA SER A 251 -9.75 8.60 15.11
C SER A 251 -8.62 9.39 15.78
N ALA A 252 -7.63 8.66 16.29
CA ALA A 252 -6.38 9.24 16.75
C ALA A 252 -5.51 9.65 15.57
N LEU A 253 -5.76 9.14 14.36
CA LEU A 253 -4.99 9.48 13.17
C LEU A 253 -5.49 10.79 12.57
N SER A 254 -4.57 11.70 12.26
CA SER A 254 -4.92 12.91 11.53
C SER A 254 -5.37 12.58 10.11
N ARG A 255 -6.35 13.33 9.58
CA ARG A 255 -6.80 13.20 8.18
C ARG A 255 -5.63 13.41 7.20
N GLN A 256 -4.68 14.27 7.54
CA GLN A 256 -3.50 14.52 6.72
C GLN A 256 -2.58 13.29 6.60
N SER A 257 -2.31 12.58 7.71
CA SER A 257 -1.52 11.34 7.69
C SER A 257 -2.25 10.22 6.96
N MET A 258 -3.56 10.14 7.15
CA MET A 258 -4.43 9.19 6.46
C MET A 258 -4.43 9.43 4.93
N ASP A 259 -4.61 10.68 4.48
CA ASP A 259 -4.62 11.02 3.04
C ASP A 259 -3.23 10.89 2.38
N ALA A 260 -2.16 11.08 3.15
CA ALA A 260 -0.78 10.97 2.66
C ALA A 260 -0.26 9.53 2.56
N TYR A 261 -0.90 8.60 3.27
CA TYR A 261 -0.48 7.21 3.32
C TYR A 261 -0.62 6.52 1.94
N GLN A 262 0.52 6.12 1.37
CA GLN A 262 0.61 5.61 -0.01
C GLN A 262 0.36 4.10 -0.15
N TRP A 263 0.09 3.41 0.96
CA TRP A 263 -0.12 1.96 0.98
C TRP A 263 -1.56 1.62 1.34
N GLY A 264 -2.06 0.49 0.87
CA GLY A 264 -3.30 -0.06 1.43
C GLY A 264 -2.94 -0.89 2.66
N LEU A 265 -3.82 -0.90 3.65
CA LEU A 265 -3.77 -1.86 4.75
C LEU A 265 -4.27 -3.26 4.30
N ALA A 266 -4.22 -3.55 3.00
CA ALA A 266 -4.68 -4.79 2.42
C ALA A 266 -3.55 -5.79 2.48
N THR A 267 -3.82 -6.94 3.10
CA THR A 267 -3.01 -8.12 2.87
C THR A 267 -3.85 -9.11 2.12
N PHE A 268 -3.36 -9.52 0.95
CA PHE A 268 -3.98 -10.62 0.24
C PHE A 268 -3.54 -11.91 0.91
N THR A 269 -4.38 -12.41 1.79
CA THR A 269 -4.15 -13.69 2.46
C THR A 269 -4.53 -14.82 1.53
N VAL A 270 -3.54 -15.62 1.17
CA VAL A 270 -3.75 -16.87 0.46
C VAL A 270 -4.30 -17.89 1.45
N THR A 271 -5.54 -18.33 1.21
CA THR A 271 -6.25 -19.30 2.05
C THR A 271 -6.35 -20.68 1.39
N SER A 272 -6.01 -20.78 0.11
CA SER A 272 -6.14 -21.99 -0.69
C SER A 272 -4.80 -22.44 -1.29
N THR A 273 -4.54 -23.74 -1.21
CA THR A 273 -3.39 -24.40 -1.87
C THR A 273 -3.61 -24.64 -3.37
N SER A 274 -4.79 -24.29 -3.88
CA SER A 274 -5.17 -24.46 -5.28
C SER A 274 -4.34 -23.58 -6.21
N ASN A 275 -4.07 -24.06 -7.43
CA ASN A 275 -3.28 -23.29 -8.41
C ASN A 275 -3.99 -22.01 -8.89
N THR A 276 -5.33 -22.00 -8.93
CA THR A 276 -6.19 -20.90 -9.40
C THR A 276 -7.51 -20.91 -8.63
N GLY A 277 -8.29 -19.83 -8.74
CA GLY A 277 -9.59 -19.68 -8.08
C GLY A 277 -9.50 -18.82 -6.83
N ALA A 278 -10.65 -18.46 -6.26
CA ALA A 278 -10.75 -17.60 -5.09
C ALA A 278 -9.85 -18.10 -3.95
N GLY A 279 -9.09 -17.18 -3.33
CA GLY A 279 -8.20 -17.47 -2.20
C GLY A 279 -6.88 -18.15 -2.59
N SER A 280 -6.62 -18.41 -3.87
CA SER A 280 -5.33 -18.94 -4.34
C SER A 280 -4.26 -17.84 -4.42
N LEU A 281 -2.98 -18.23 -4.44
CA LEU A 281 -1.88 -17.28 -4.64
C LEU A 281 -2.00 -16.49 -5.96
N ARG A 282 -2.54 -17.09 -7.03
CA ARG A 282 -2.74 -16.37 -8.29
C ARG A 282 -3.84 -15.32 -8.20
N ASP A 283 -4.90 -15.63 -7.47
CA ASP A 283 -5.99 -14.70 -7.22
C ASP A 283 -5.47 -13.51 -6.39
N ALA A 284 -4.75 -13.79 -5.30
CA ALA A 284 -4.07 -12.78 -4.50
C ALA A 284 -3.15 -11.86 -5.34
N LEU A 285 -2.27 -12.42 -6.18
CA LEU A 285 -1.38 -11.64 -7.06
C LEU A 285 -2.13 -10.84 -8.13
N THR A 286 -3.29 -11.33 -8.58
CA THR A 286 -4.13 -10.65 -9.56
C THR A 286 -4.80 -9.43 -8.94
N ASN A 287 -5.25 -9.54 -7.70
CA ASN A 287 -5.96 -8.48 -6.99
C ASN A 287 -5.01 -7.48 -6.30
N ALA A 288 -3.79 -7.92 -5.95
CA ALA A 288 -2.73 -7.07 -5.38
C ALA A 288 -2.36 -5.88 -6.27
N GLN A 289 -1.98 -4.77 -5.66
CA GLN A 289 -1.43 -3.57 -6.30
C GLN A 289 0.07 -3.45 -6.06
N ASN A 290 0.73 -2.53 -6.75
CA ASN A 290 2.14 -2.23 -6.47
C ASN A 290 2.28 -1.74 -5.02
N GLY A 291 3.16 -2.36 -4.25
CA GLY A 291 3.41 -2.05 -2.86
C GLY A 291 2.90 -3.09 -1.88
N ASP A 292 1.88 -3.85 -2.28
CA ASP A 292 1.14 -4.75 -1.42
C ASP A 292 1.97 -5.96 -0.96
N ILE A 293 1.55 -6.52 0.17
CA ILE A 293 2.05 -7.77 0.72
C ILE A 293 1.03 -8.87 0.43
N VAL A 294 1.51 -9.99 -0.09
CA VAL A 294 0.75 -11.23 -0.24
C VAL A 294 1.28 -12.21 0.79
N THR A 295 0.43 -12.60 1.75
CA THR A 295 0.78 -13.55 2.82
C THR A 295 -0.08 -14.81 2.73
N PHE A 296 0.06 -15.74 3.69
CA PHE A 296 -0.66 -17.01 3.73
C PHE A 296 -1.33 -17.18 5.10
N SER A 297 -2.55 -17.72 5.13
CA SER A 297 -3.28 -17.90 6.40
C SER A 297 -2.60 -18.90 7.34
N THR A 298 -1.84 -19.83 6.77
CA THR A 298 -1.12 -20.90 7.46
C THR A 298 0.07 -21.34 6.62
N GLY A 299 1.04 -22.02 7.24
CA GLY A 299 2.08 -22.71 6.50
C GLY A 299 1.46 -23.73 5.54
N MET A 300 1.79 -23.64 4.26
CA MET A 300 1.11 -24.44 3.24
C MET A 300 2.00 -24.75 2.02
N THR A 301 1.55 -25.70 1.20
CA THR A 301 2.18 -26.02 -0.09
C THR A 301 1.24 -25.64 -1.24
N VAL A 302 1.60 -24.61 -2.00
CA VAL A 302 0.90 -24.20 -3.22
C VAL A 302 1.39 -25.05 -4.39
N ALA A 303 0.51 -25.93 -4.87
CA ALA A 303 0.81 -26.89 -5.92
C ALA A 303 0.62 -26.26 -7.31
N LEU A 304 1.69 -25.74 -7.91
CA LEU A 304 1.64 -25.01 -9.17
C LEU A 304 1.48 -25.95 -10.38
N GLN A 305 0.55 -25.59 -11.25
CA GLN A 305 0.27 -26.31 -12.50
C GLN A 305 0.85 -25.59 -13.74
N SER A 306 1.16 -24.31 -13.60
CA SER A 306 1.80 -23.46 -14.59
C SER A 306 2.75 -22.50 -13.87
N GLN A 307 3.58 -21.76 -14.61
CA GLN A 307 4.54 -20.84 -14.01
C GLN A 307 3.82 -19.71 -13.29
N LEU A 308 4.23 -19.39 -12.06
CA LEU A 308 3.75 -18.23 -11.32
C LEU A 308 4.44 -16.99 -11.88
N VAL A 309 3.67 -15.99 -12.32
CA VAL A 309 4.21 -14.76 -12.91
C VAL A 309 4.02 -13.62 -11.94
N VAL A 310 5.12 -12.99 -11.53
CA VAL A 310 5.13 -11.77 -10.74
C VAL A 310 5.32 -10.60 -11.70
N SER A 311 4.29 -9.76 -11.78
CA SER A 311 4.18 -8.65 -12.73
C SER A 311 4.03 -7.28 -12.08
N LYS A 312 3.94 -7.24 -10.74
CA LYS A 312 3.74 -6.05 -9.92
C LYS A 312 4.82 -5.97 -8.86
N ASN A 313 5.09 -4.76 -8.37
CA ASN A 313 6.08 -4.53 -7.34
C ASN A 313 5.51 -4.95 -5.99
N ILE A 314 5.79 -6.16 -5.50
CA ILE A 314 5.13 -6.72 -4.32
C ILE A 314 6.10 -7.49 -3.43
N THR A 315 5.67 -7.75 -2.20
CA THR A 315 6.29 -8.74 -1.32
C THR A 315 5.40 -9.97 -1.26
N ILE A 316 5.97 -11.15 -1.52
CA ILE A 316 5.34 -12.43 -1.17
C ILE A 316 5.99 -12.89 0.12
N ASP A 317 5.22 -12.85 1.20
CA ASP A 317 5.66 -13.14 2.54
C ASP A 317 5.15 -14.51 2.99
N GLY A 318 6.06 -15.49 3.00
CA GLY A 318 5.84 -16.84 3.50
C GLY A 318 6.53 -17.11 4.83
N ASP A 319 7.13 -16.10 5.48
CA ASP A 319 7.71 -16.22 6.82
C ASP A 319 6.66 -15.77 7.84
N LEU A 320 5.72 -16.67 8.17
CA LEU A 320 4.50 -16.27 8.87
C LEU A 320 4.73 -15.87 10.33
N ASN A 321 5.88 -16.29 10.88
CA ASN A 321 6.30 -16.00 12.24
C ASN A 321 7.54 -15.09 12.33
N ASN A 322 8.09 -14.67 11.18
CA ASN A 322 9.27 -13.83 11.03
C ASN A 322 10.51 -14.35 11.78
N ASP A 323 10.66 -15.68 11.86
CA ASP A 323 11.80 -16.34 12.50
C ASP A 323 12.99 -16.54 11.54
N GLY A 324 12.84 -16.14 10.28
CA GLY A 324 13.82 -16.30 9.23
C GLY A 324 13.83 -17.72 8.65
N VAL A 325 12.79 -18.52 8.86
CA VAL A 325 12.59 -19.85 8.28
C VAL A 325 11.36 -19.82 7.38
N ALA A 326 11.46 -20.49 6.24
CA ALA A 326 10.37 -20.51 5.28
C ALA A 326 9.23 -21.45 5.71
N ASP A 327 8.00 -20.92 5.84
CA ASP A 327 6.81 -21.72 6.20
C ASP A 327 5.99 -22.16 4.98
N VAL A 328 6.17 -21.48 3.84
CA VAL A 328 5.34 -21.69 2.65
C VAL A 328 6.15 -22.31 1.53
N THR A 329 5.60 -23.36 0.92
CA THR A 329 6.21 -24.04 -0.23
C THR A 329 5.48 -23.71 -1.53
N LEU A 330 6.21 -23.18 -2.50
CA LEU A 330 5.79 -23.01 -3.88
C LEU A 330 6.35 -24.17 -4.71
N ASP A 331 5.47 -25.08 -5.10
CA ASP A 331 5.85 -26.36 -5.65
C ASP A 331 5.52 -26.47 -7.14
N GLY A 332 6.55 -26.56 -7.99
CA GLY A 332 6.39 -26.73 -9.43
C GLY A 332 5.91 -28.12 -9.86
N GLN A 333 5.80 -29.08 -8.93
CA GLN A 333 5.30 -30.46 -9.12
C GLN A 333 6.05 -31.28 -10.19
N ASN A 334 7.29 -30.89 -10.49
CA ASN A 334 8.04 -31.32 -11.66
C ASN A 334 7.28 -31.11 -12.99
N ARG A 335 6.40 -30.11 -13.05
CA ARG A 335 5.57 -29.82 -14.23
C ARG A 335 5.93 -28.51 -14.91
N THR A 336 6.27 -27.51 -14.12
CA THR A 336 6.49 -26.14 -14.58
C THR A 336 7.70 -25.54 -13.90
N SER A 337 8.28 -24.50 -14.49
CA SER A 337 9.15 -23.61 -13.75
C SER A 337 8.33 -22.89 -12.68
N VAL A 338 8.88 -22.65 -11.49
CA VAL A 338 8.06 -22.19 -10.34
C VAL A 338 7.68 -20.72 -10.53
N ILE A 339 8.66 -19.83 -10.61
CA ILE A 339 8.43 -18.37 -10.62
C ILE A 339 9.10 -17.71 -11.82
N ARG A 340 8.41 -16.72 -12.40
CA ARG A 340 8.97 -15.72 -13.29
C ARG A 340 8.74 -14.32 -12.74
N VAL A 341 9.79 -13.52 -12.67
CA VAL A 341 9.72 -12.09 -12.36
C VAL A 341 9.96 -11.31 -13.64
N ASN A 342 8.99 -10.49 -14.03
CA ASN A 342 9.06 -9.71 -15.27
C ASN A 342 10.10 -8.57 -15.18
N SER A 343 10.57 -8.10 -16.33
CA SER A 343 11.46 -6.94 -16.38
C SER A 343 10.75 -5.68 -15.89
N GLY A 344 11.49 -4.81 -15.19
CA GLY A 344 10.95 -3.59 -14.58
C GLY A 344 10.17 -3.79 -13.28
N VAL A 345 10.01 -5.04 -12.82
CA VAL A 345 9.35 -5.36 -11.55
C VAL A 345 10.36 -5.43 -10.42
N THR A 346 10.04 -4.83 -9.27
CA THR A 346 10.76 -5.00 -8.00
C THR A 346 9.96 -5.90 -7.06
N ALA A 347 10.43 -7.11 -6.82
CA ALA A 347 9.73 -8.07 -5.97
C ALA A 347 10.63 -8.60 -4.85
N THR A 348 10.03 -8.81 -3.68
CA THR A 348 10.67 -9.49 -2.56
C THR A 348 9.96 -10.81 -2.32
N LEU A 349 10.73 -11.88 -2.20
CA LEU A 349 10.26 -13.15 -1.67
C LEU A 349 10.86 -13.30 -0.28
N ASP A 350 10.02 -13.47 0.73
CA ASP A 350 10.42 -13.69 2.11
C ASP A 350 9.89 -15.04 2.60
N GLY A 351 10.70 -15.87 3.23
CA GLY A 351 10.24 -17.12 3.84
C GLY A 351 9.54 -18.11 2.92
N VAL A 352 9.93 -18.21 1.64
CA VAL A 352 9.34 -19.21 0.72
C VAL A 352 10.32 -20.33 0.34
N ILE A 353 9.81 -21.55 0.23
CA ILE A 353 10.50 -22.71 -0.34
C ILE A 353 10.08 -22.86 -1.80
N ILE A 354 11.02 -22.73 -2.73
CA ILE A 354 10.81 -22.88 -4.17
C ILE A 354 11.36 -24.23 -4.59
N THR A 355 10.45 -25.16 -4.93
CA THR A 355 10.84 -26.56 -5.11
C THR A 355 10.18 -27.27 -6.28
N ARG A 356 10.84 -28.36 -6.71
CA ARG A 356 10.40 -29.25 -7.78
C ARG A 356 9.99 -28.52 -9.06
N GLY A 357 10.58 -27.35 -9.32
CA GLY A 357 10.44 -26.63 -10.57
C GLY A 357 11.20 -27.31 -11.69
N VAL A 358 10.66 -27.27 -12.91
CA VAL A 358 11.30 -27.86 -14.10
C VAL A 358 11.32 -26.90 -15.29
N ALA A 359 12.44 -26.87 -16.01
CA ALA A 359 12.54 -26.22 -17.31
C ALA A 359 13.13 -27.21 -18.32
N SER A 360 12.48 -27.47 -19.45
CA SER A 360 13.03 -28.35 -20.47
C SER A 360 12.75 -27.83 -21.86
N THR A 361 13.69 -28.03 -22.78
CA THR A 361 13.58 -27.56 -24.15
C THR A 361 13.60 -28.70 -25.15
N ALA A 362 12.88 -28.48 -26.25
CA ALA A 362 12.83 -29.42 -27.35
C ALA A 362 14.20 -29.54 -28.04
N GLY A 363 14.47 -30.71 -28.61
CA GLY A 363 15.61 -30.89 -29.50
C GLY A 363 15.49 -30.00 -30.73
N ALA A 364 16.61 -29.49 -31.22
CA ALA A 364 16.62 -28.72 -32.45
C ALA A 364 16.29 -29.61 -33.65
N SER A 365 15.47 -29.08 -34.56
CA SER A 365 15.29 -29.65 -35.89
C SER A 365 16.60 -29.65 -36.67
N SER A 366 16.73 -30.50 -37.68
CA SER A 366 17.94 -30.53 -38.52
C SER A 366 18.09 -29.26 -39.36
N GLY A 367 19.31 -28.96 -39.75
CA GLY A 367 19.62 -27.89 -40.71
C GLY A 367 20.87 -27.14 -40.28
N ALA A 368 21.51 -26.47 -41.22
CA ALA A 368 22.71 -25.68 -40.94
C ALA A 368 22.42 -24.65 -39.83
N THR A 369 23.13 -24.76 -38.70
CA THR A 369 23.12 -23.79 -37.57
C THR A 369 21.91 -23.78 -36.63
N ILE A 370 21.00 -24.77 -36.67
CA ILE A 370 19.84 -24.80 -35.76
C ILE A 370 20.26 -25.23 -34.35
N ALA A 371 20.39 -24.27 -33.45
CA ALA A 371 20.66 -24.51 -32.02
C ALA A 371 19.38 -24.88 -31.27
N ALA A 372 19.50 -25.78 -30.30
CA ALA A 372 18.43 -26.00 -29.33
C ALA A 372 18.32 -24.81 -28.37
N SER A 373 17.10 -24.53 -27.92
CA SER A 373 16.84 -23.45 -26.97
C SER A 373 17.42 -23.76 -25.59
N ASP A 374 17.80 -22.73 -24.84
CA ASP A 374 18.28 -22.86 -23.47
C ASP A 374 17.10 -23.06 -22.49
N ALA A 375 17.25 -23.93 -21.50
CA ALA A 375 16.28 -24.13 -20.42
C ALA A 375 16.58 -23.17 -19.26
N LEU A 376 15.74 -22.12 -19.16
CA LEU A 376 15.99 -20.93 -18.33
C LEU A 376 15.30 -21.02 -16.95
N GLY A 377 15.98 -21.66 -15.99
CA GLY A 377 15.61 -21.64 -14.57
C GLY A 377 14.42 -22.53 -14.24
N GLY A 378 14.69 -23.75 -13.76
CA GLY A 378 13.64 -24.63 -13.24
C GLY A 378 12.93 -24.04 -12.02
N GLY A 379 13.67 -23.43 -11.10
CA GLY A 379 13.11 -22.73 -9.94
C GLY A 379 12.60 -21.34 -10.32
N ILE A 380 13.54 -20.44 -10.62
CA ILE A 380 13.26 -19.02 -10.84
C ILE A 380 13.82 -18.56 -12.18
N ASN A 381 13.01 -17.80 -12.92
CA ASN A 381 13.43 -17.02 -14.07
C ASN A 381 13.26 -15.52 -13.76
N ASN A 382 14.36 -14.84 -13.42
CA ASN A 382 14.35 -13.43 -13.06
C ASN A 382 14.76 -12.54 -14.22
N ALA A 383 13.93 -11.56 -14.56
CA ALA A 383 14.26 -10.46 -15.46
C ALA A 383 14.12 -9.07 -14.82
N GLY A 384 13.67 -8.99 -13.56
CA GLY A 384 13.46 -7.76 -12.80
C GLY A 384 14.45 -7.59 -11.65
N ASN A 385 14.08 -6.79 -10.65
CA ASN A 385 14.82 -6.63 -9.39
C ASN A 385 14.21 -7.55 -8.33
N LEU A 386 14.86 -8.66 -8.03
CA LEU A 386 14.37 -9.69 -7.14
C LEU A 386 15.23 -9.78 -5.89
N THR A 387 14.60 -9.65 -4.72
CA THR A 387 15.22 -9.96 -3.43
C THR A 387 14.72 -11.29 -2.93
N LEU A 388 15.65 -12.19 -2.62
CA LEU A 388 15.40 -13.42 -1.86
C LEU A 388 15.87 -13.20 -0.42
N ARG A 389 14.92 -13.10 0.50
CA ARG A 389 15.15 -13.02 1.94
C ARG A 389 14.60 -14.28 2.59
N ASN A 390 15.42 -14.98 3.35
CA ASN A 390 15.02 -16.23 4.03
C ASN A 390 14.41 -17.31 3.10
N VAL A 391 14.77 -17.32 1.81
CA VAL A 391 14.19 -18.21 0.79
C VAL A 391 15.01 -19.48 0.62
N THR A 392 14.36 -20.62 0.46
CA THR A 392 15.01 -21.88 0.06
C THR A 392 14.68 -22.24 -1.38
N VAL A 393 15.64 -22.13 -2.30
CA VAL A 393 15.51 -22.61 -3.69
C VAL A 393 16.12 -24.00 -3.81
N THR A 394 15.28 -25.04 -3.86
CA THR A 394 15.77 -26.42 -3.78
C THR A 394 15.12 -27.40 -4.74
N ALA A 395 15.83 -28.47 -5.09
CA ALA A 395 15.29 -29.58 -5.88
C ALA A 395 14.67 -29.20 -7.24
N ASN A 396 15.06 -28.07 -7.81
CA ASN A 396 14.64 -27.65 -9.13
C ASN A 396 15.56 -28.25 -10.21
N SER A 397 14.99 -28.54 -11.38
CA SER A 397 15.68 -29.27 -12.45
C SER A 397 15.56 -28.55 -13.79
N ALA A 398 16.58 -28.65 -14.64
CA ALA A 398 16.45 -28.22 -16.02
C ALA A 398 17.18 -29.16 -17.00
N ALA A 399 16.64 -29.31 -18.21
CA ALA A 399 17.20 -30.14 -19.26
C ALA A 399 17.18 -29.44 -20.62
N GLY A 400 18.35 -29.29 -21.24
CA GLY A 400 18.46 -28.74 -22.58
C GLY A 400 18.19 -29.79 -23.65
N GLY A 401 17.51 -29.40 -24.74
CA GLY A 401 17.39 -30.22 -25.94
C GLY A 401 18.73 -30.39 -26.68
N GLY A 402 18.87 -31.49 -27.40
CA GLY A 402 20.02 -31.76 -28.24
C GLY A 402 20.03 -30.92 -29.52
N GLY A 403 21.21 -30.57 -30.00
CA GLY A 403 21.40 -29.86 -31.26
C GLY A 403 20.98 -30.70 -32.47
N GLY A 404 20.46 -30.04 -33.51
CA GLY A 404 20.09 -30.69 -34.75
C GLY A 404 21.33 -31.19 -35.51
N GLY A 405 21.19 -32.31 -36.22
CA GLY A 405 22.21 -32.77 -37.15
C GLY A 405 22.39 -31.81 -38.32
N GLY A 406 23.62 -31.61 -38.76
CA GLY A 406 23.92 -30.77 -39.92
C GLY A 406 23.58 -31.48 -41.24
N GLY A 407 22.41 -31.20 -41.82
CA GLY A 407 22.03 -31.62 -43.17
C GLY A 407 21.78 -30.43 -44.10
N GLY A 408 22.35 -30.48 -45.30
CA GLY A 408 22.16 -29.52 -46.39
C GLY A 408 21.02 -29.89 -47.35
N VAL A 409 20.96 -29.25 -48.53
CA VAL A 409 19.85 -29.39 -49.52
C VAL A 409 19.70 -30.79 -50.15
N ASN A 410 20.74 -31.62 -50.12
CA ASN A 410 20.75 -32.93 -50.81
C ASN A 410 20.71 -34.14 -49.87
N SER A 411 20.61 -33.90 -48.56
CA SER A 411 20.91 -34.92 -47.55
C SER A 411 19.77 -35.04 -46.56
N PRO A 412 19.37 -36.27 -46.18
CA PRO A 412 18.24 -36.42 -45.29
C PRO A 412 18.59 -35.99 -43.86
N ASN A 413 17.59 -35.34 -43.29
CA ASN A 413 17.63 -34.55 -42.06
C ASN A 413 17.53 -35.42 -40.79
N VAL A 414 18.27 -35.06 -39.73
CA VAL A 414 18.25 -35.75 -38.43
C VAL A 414 18.08 -34.75 -37.28
N GLY A 415 17.05 -34.91 -36.46
CA GLY A 415 16.77 -34.05 -35.31
C GLY A 415 17.57 -34.41 -34.05
N GLY A 416 17.71 -33.44 -33.14
CA GLY A 416 18.17 -33.69 -31.78
C GLY A 416 17.06 -34.25 -30.88
N GLY A 417 17.43 -34.95 -29.82
CA GLY A 417 16.49 -35.42 -28.80
C GLY A 417 16.05 -34.30 -27.86
N GLY A 418 14.86 -34.42 -27.28
CA GLY A 418 14.38 -33.49 -26.26
C GLY A 418 15.01 -33.71 -24.88
N GLY A 419 15.01 -32.68 -24.04
CA GLY A 419 15.40 -32.81 -22.64
C GLY A 419 14.42 -33.66 -21.83
N GLY A 420 14.94 -34.42 -20.85
CA GLY A 420 14.12 -35.13 -19.86
C GLY A 420 13.43 -34.16 -18.90
N ILE A 421 12.37 -34.62 -18.24
CA ILE A 421 11.66 -33.87 -17.18
C ILE A 421 11.37 -34.86 -16.05
N GLY A 422 11.31 -34.47 -14.78
CA GLY A 422 10.73 -35.34 -13.74
C GLY A 422 9.21 -35.23 -13.76
N GLY A 423 8.43 -36.26 -13.47
CA GLY A 423 6.97 -36.19 -13.24
C GLY A 423 6.03 -35.91 -14.43
N GLN A 424 6.53 -35.55 -15.63
CA GLN A 424 5.72 -35.32 -16.84
C GLN A 424 6.35 -35.90 -18.10
N ASN A 425 5.66 -35.81 -19.24
CA ASN A 425 6.25 -36.09 -20.55
C ASN A 425 7.45 -35.19 -20.79
N GLY A 426 8.57 -35.76 -21.27
CA GLY A 426 9.75 -34.96 -21.63
C GLY A 426 9.49 -33.96 -22.76
N ALA A 427 10.50 -33.15 -23.08
CA ALA A 427 10.39 -32.25 -24.23
C ALA A 427 10.44 -33.03 -25.55
N ALA A 428 9.81 -32.50 -26.59
CA ALA A 428 9.80 -33.15 -27.91
C ALA A 428 11.20 -33.20 -28.56
N GLY A 429 11.42 -34.20 -29.42
CA GLY A 429 12.58 -34.22 -30.31
C GLY A 429 12.41 -33.28 -31.50
N GLY A 430 13.52 -32.90 -32.13
CA GLY A 430 13.53 -32.06 -33.32
C GLY A 430 12.87 -32.74 -34.52
N SER A 431 12.05 -32.00 -35.26
CA SER A 431 11.22 -32.52 -36.35
C SER A 431 11.83 -32.20 -37.72
N ALA A 432 12.64 -33.13 -38.25
CA ALA A 432 13.07 -33.12 -39.63
C ALA A 432 13.65 -34.48 -40.04
N GLY A 433 12.96 -35.19 -40.93
CA GLY A 433 13.28 -36.54 -41.41
C GLY A 433 12.05 -37.22 -42.02
N THR A 434 12.24 -38.32 -42.77
CA THR A 434 11.14 -39.11 -43.35
C THR A 434 10.39 -39.93 -42.28
N TYR A 435 11.06 -40.29 -41.18
CA TYR A 435 10.46 -40.97 -40.04
C TYR A 435 10.15 -39.96 -38.93
N THR A 436 8.95 -40.05 -38.38
CA THR A 436 8.48 -39.19 -37.29
C THR A 436 9.34 -39.36 -36.04
N SER A 437 9.66 -38.26 -35.37
CA SER A 437 10.24 -38.24 -34.02
C SER A 437 9.44 -39.15 -33.09
N THR A 438 10.11 -39.92 -32.23
CA THR A 438 9.41 -40.66 -31.17
C THR A 438 8.84 -39.64 -30.18
N ALA A 439 7.54 -39.71 -29.90
CA ALA A 439 6.91 -38.81 -28.95
C ALA A 439 7.59 -38.93 -27.57
N PRO A 440 7.70 -37.81 -26.82
CA PRO A 440 8.16 -37.88 -25.44
C PRO A 440 7.21 -38.76 -24.60
N SER A 441 7.76 -39.40 -23.59
CA SER A 441 7.00 -40.18 -22.61
C SER A 441 7.28 -39.68 -21.20
N ALA A 442 6.57 -40.23 -20.20
CA ALA A 442 6.81 -39.89 -18.81
C ALA A 442 8.30 -39.99 -18.46
N ASN A 443 8.84 -38.89 -17.98
CA ASN A 443 10.23 -38.68 -17.62
C ASN A 443 11.27 -38.74 -18.73
N THR A 444 10.87 -38.87 -20.00
CA THR A 444 11.78 -39.11 -21.11
C THR A 444 11.48 -38.18 -22.27
N GLY A 445 12.50 -37.45 -22.72
CA GLY A 445 12.42 -36.61 -23.91
C GLY A 445 12.08 -37.44 -25.15
N GLY A 446 11.46 -36.80 -26.13
CA GLY A 446 11.23 -37.39 -27.43
C GLY A 446 12.55 -37.56 -28.18
N ASN A 447 12.66 -38.63 -28.95
CA ASN A 447 13.80 -38.80 -29.85
C ASN A 447 13.62 -37.89 -31.06
N GLY A 448 14.72 -37.36 -31.60
CA GLY A 448 14.66 -36.59 -32.83
C GLY A 448 14.10 -37.41 -34.01
N ALA A 449 13.66 -36.73 -35.05
CA ALA A 449 13.27 -37.36 -36.30
C ALA A 449 14.51 -37.95 -37.00
N SER A 450 14.33 -39.14 -37.59
CA SER A 450 15.37 -39.85 -38.34
C SER A 450 14.93 -40.01 -39.79
N PHE A 451 15.85 -40.32 -40.69
CA PHE A 451 15.51 -40.62 -42.08
C PHE A 451 15.67 -42.10 -42.45
N SER A 452 16.25 -42.91 -41.57
CA SER A 452 16.27 -44.37 -41.65
C SER A 452 16.44 -44.96 -40.25
N THR A 453 16.24 -46.27 -40.12
CA THR A 453 16.52 -47.03 -38.89
C THR A 453 18.01 -47.26 -38.64
N ALA A 454 18.88 -47.02 -39.64
CA ALA A 454 20.33 -47.17 -39.52
C ALA A 454 21.02 -45.90 -38.99
N TYR A 455 20.48 -44.73 -39.32
CA TYR A 455 21.00 -43.42 -38.88
C TYR A 455 20.06 -42.84 -37.82
N LEU A 456 20.40 -43.09 -36.56
CA LEU A 456 19.55 -42.73 -35.44
C LEU A 456 19.65 -41.24 -35.12
N ALA A 457 18.50 -40.63 -34.88
CA ALA A 457 18.42 -39.33 -34.25
C ALA A 457 18.93 -39.31 -32.81
N GLY A 458 19.17 -38.09 -32.33
CA GLY A 458 19.47 -37.87 -30.93
C GLY A 458 18.34 -38.43 -30.07
N GLN A 459 18.71 -39.23 -29.07
CA GLN A 459 17.75 -39.80 -28.13
C GLN A 459 17.35 -38.74 -27.10
N GLY A 460 16.13 -38.81 -26.60
CA GLY A 460 15.70 -37.96 -25.49
C GLY A 460 16.45 -38.28 -24.21
N GLY A 461 16.73 -37.26 -23.41
CA GLY A 461 17.23 -37.47 -22.04
C GLY A 461 16.14 -37.98 -21.12
N ASN A 462 16.51 -38.58 -19.99
CA ASN A 462 15.55 -39.13 -19.04
C ASN A 462 15.99 -39.02 -17.56
N SER A 463 15.18 -39.57 -16.66
CA SER A 463 15.45 -39.64 -15.22
C SER A 463 16.57 -40.62 -14.81
N SER A 464 17.24 -41.27 -15.76
CA SER A 464 18.43 -42.10 -15.55
C SER A 464 19.69 -41.45 -16.12
N GLY A 465 19.56 -40.47 -17.02
CA GLY A 465 20.67 -39.68 -17.54
C GLY A 465 20.41 -39.07 -18.92
N GLY A 466 21.45 -38.43 -19.46
CA GLY A 466 21.44 -37.79 -20.76
C GLY A 466 21.17 -38.75 -21.92
N GLY A 467 20.48 -38.25 -22.92
CA GLY A 467 20.15 -39.00 -24.14
C GLY A 467 21.40 -39.28 -24.97
N ALA A 468 21.48 -40.48 -25.53
CA ALA A 468 22.54 -40.82 -26.46
C ALA A 468 22.51 -39.92 -27.70
N GLY A 469 23.68 -39.51 -28.19
CA GLY A 469 23.80 -38.83 -29.47
C GLY A 469 23.42 -39.76 -30.62
N GLY A 470 22.98 -39.18 -31.73
CA GLY A 470 22.65 -39.91 -32.94
C GLY A 470 23.84 -40.68 -33.50
N ASN A 471 23.62 -41.91 -33.94
CA ASN A 471 24.64 -42.76 -34.54
C ASN A 471 24.71 -42.56 -36.07
N GLY A 472 25.88 -42.13 -36.55
CA GLY A 472 26.17 -41.86 -37.96
C GLY A 472 26.80 -43.02 -38.75
N THR A 473 26.85 -44.24 -38.19
CA THR A 473 27.50 -45.40 -38.85
C THR A 473 26.48 -46.34 -39.54
N PRO A 474 26.76 -46.88 -40.76
CA PRO A 474 27.94 -46.70 -41.60
C PRO A 474 27.64 -45.91 -42.90
N VAL A 475 28.44 -44.86 -43.14
CA VAL A 475 28.70 -44.11 -44.39
C VAL A 475 28.26 -42.63 -44.35
N GLY A 476 29.25 -41.73 -44.35
CA GLY A 476 29.09 -40.30 -44.60
C GLY A 476 28.71 -39.45 -43.38
N TYR A 477 27.87 -39.97 -42.48
CA TYR A 477 27.35 -39.23 -41.33
C TYR A 477 28.32 -39.22 -40.13
N THR A 478 28.21 -38.19 -39.30
CA THR A 478 28.97 -38.00 -38.07
C THR A 478 28.05 -38.07 -36.85
N ASN A 479 28.59 -38.54 -35.74
CA ASN A 479 27.81 -38.77 -34.53
C ASN A 479 27.41 -37.44 -33.85
N GLY A 480 26.19 -37.41 -33.33
CA GLY A 480 25.81 -36.40 -32.36
C GLY A 480 26.48 -36.64 -31.00
N GLY A 481 26.63 -35.58 -30.20
CA GLY A 481 27.08 -35.66 -28.82
C GLY A 481 25.98 -36.18 -27.91
N ALA A 482 26.34 -36.87 -26.83
CA ALA A 482 25.40 -37.24 -25.77
C ALA A 482 24.95 -36.02 -24.97
N GLY A 483 23.70 -36.03 -24.49
CA GLY A 483 23.23 -35.09 -23.49
C GLY A 483 23.96 -35.27 -22.15
N GLY A 484 24.01 -34.22 -21.36
CA GLY A 484 24.59 -34.26 -20.03
C GLY A 484 23.68 -35.00 -19.04
N THR A 485 24.27 -35.47 -17.94
CA THR A 485 23.56 -36.08 -16.80
C THR A 485 23.88 -35.27 -15.56
N ALA A 486 22.86 -34.87 -14.80
CA ALA A 486 23.02 -34.24 -13.50
C ALA A 486 22.23 -35.01 -12.43
N THR A 487 22.88 -35.35 -11.32
CA THR A 487 22.30 -36.15 -10.24
C THR A 487 22.57 -35.50 -8.89
N SER A 488 21.52 -35.25 -8.10
CA SER A 488 21.63 -34.76 -6.73
C SER A 488 20.43 -35.20 -5.88
N GLY A 489 20.67 -35.54 -4.61
CA GLY A 489 19.61 -35.90 -3.67
C GLY A 489 18.72 -37.05 -4.15
N GLY A 490 19.28 -38.02 -4.89
CA GLY A 490 18.54 -39.15 -5.47
C GLY A 490 17.71 -38.81 -6.72
N ARG A 491 17.71 -37.56 -7.18
CA ARG A 491 17.09 -37.14 -8.45
C ARG A 491 18.15 -37.08 -9.55
N THR A 492 17.78 -37.53 -10.74
CA THR A 492 18.61 -37.45 -11.94
C THR A 492 17.82 -36.83 -13.08
N ILE A 493 18.48 -35.98 -13.86
CA ILE A 493 17.94 -35.40 -15.08
C ILE A 493 18.95 -35.51 -16.22
N GLY A 494 18.44 -35.69 -17.44
CA GLY A 494 19.23 -35.84 -18.65
C GLY A 494 18.88 -34.82 -19.72
N GLY A 495 19.89 -34.21 -20.33
CA GLY A 495 19.73 -33.43 -21.55
C GLY A 495 19.49 -34.34 -22.76
N GLY A 496 18.90 -33.80 -23.83
CA GLY A 496 18.70 -34.54 -25.08
C GLY A 496 20.02 -34.76 -25.83
N GLY A 497 20.17 -35.89 -26.51
CA GLY A 497 21.32 -36.16 -27.38
C GLY A 497 21.24 -35.37 -28.69
N GLY A 498 22.38 -34.98 -29.24
CA GLY A 498 22.46 -34.30 -30.55
C GLY A 498 22.14 -35.25 -31.71
N GLY A 499 21.60 -34.74 -32.81
CA GLY A 499 21.39 -35.51 -34.03
C GLY A 499 22.69 -35.79 -34.80
N SER A 500 22.71 -36.85 -35.62
CA SER A 500 23.82 -37.11 -36.56
C SER A 500 23.84 -36.12 -37.72
N GLY A 501 25.01 -35.71 -38.22
CA GLY A 501 25.11 -34.78 -39.35
C GLY A 501 25.89 -35.34 -40.53
N PHE A 502 25.90 -34.62 -41.66
CA PHE A 502 26.56 -35.02 -42.89
C PHE A 502 27.35 -33.84 -43.51
N ASP A 503 26.69 -32.98 -44.28
CA ASP A 503 27.29 -31.97 -45.17
C ASP A 503 27.09 -30.52 -44.70
N ALA A 504 26.55 -30.31 -43.50
CA ALA A 504 26.43 -28.99 -42.89
C ALA A 504 26.92 -28.98 -41.43
N ASN A 505 27.06 -27.79 -40.84
CA ASN A 505 27.45 -27.65 -39.44
C ASN A 505 26.35 -28.12 -38.49
N GLY A 506 26.73 -28.87 -37.46
CA GLY A 506 25.84 -29.33 -36.41
C GLY A 506 25.35 -28.20 -35.50
N GLY A 507 24.13 -28.34 -35.01
CA GLY A 507 23.51 -27.40 -34.07
C GLY A 507 24.10 -27.48 -32.66
N ARG A 508 24.14 -26.34 -31.95
CA ARG A 508 24.48 -26.31 -30.51
C ARG A 508 23.37 -26.99 -29.69
N GLY A 509 23.77 -27.78 -28.69
CA GLY A 509 22.86 -28.27 -27.65
C GLY A 509 22.45 -27.17 -26.66
N GLY A 510 21.21 -27.21 -26.21
CA GLY A 510 20.66 -26.22 -25.28
C GLY A 510 21.34 -26.29 -23.92
N SER A 511 21.70 -25.15 -23.34
CA SER A 511 22.18 -25.07 -21.96
C SER A 511 21.02 -25.08 -20.98
N ALA A 512 21.26 -25.44 -19.73
CA ALA A 512 20.19 -25.62 -18.75
C ALA A 512 20.64 -25.22 -17.36
N VAL A 513 19.79 -24.46 -16.65
CA VAL A 513 19.98 -24.11 -15.24
C VAL A 513 18.82 -24.57 -14.37
N GLY A 514 19.12 -25.38 -13.36
CA GLY A 514 18.12 -25.95 -12.45
C GLY A 514 17.51 -24.92 -11.51
N GLY A 515 18.35 -24.18 -10.78
CA GLY A 515 17.91 -23.22 -9.76
C GLY A 515 17.35 -21.93 -10.34
N ILE A 516 18.24 -20.98 -10.65
CA ILE A 516 17.88 -19.60 -10.98
C ILE A 516 18.54 -19.18 -12.30
N TYR A 517 17.75 -18.67 -13.22
CA TYR A 517 18.23 -17.88 -14.35
C TYR A 517 18.03 -16.40 -14.05
N ASN A 518 19.11 -15.61 -14.04
CA ASN A 518 19.07 -14.16 -13.92
C ASN A 518 19.42 -13.53 -15.28
N ALA A 519 18.43 -12.94 -15.94
CA ALA A 519 18.57 -12.32 -17.25
C ALA A 519 19.47 -11.06 -17.20
N SER A 520 19.86 -10.54 -18.35
CA SER A 520 20.73 -9.35 -18.44
C SER A 520 20.10 -8.08 -17.87
N THR A 521 18.77 -7.99 -17.83
CA THR A 521 18.03 -6.90 -17.18
C THR A 521 17.80 -7.15 -15.69
N GLY A 522 18.14 -8.33 -15.20
CA GLY A 522 17.81 -8.78 -13.85
C GLY A 522 18.85 -8.38 -12.82
N THR A 523 18.38 -7.89 -11.67
CA THR A 523 19.15 -7.79 -10.44
C THR A 523 18.61 -8.82 -9.46
N LEU A 524 19.50 -9.60 -8.85
CA LEU A 524 19.15 -10.62 -7.87
C LEU A 524 19.94 -10.35 -6.58
N ALA A 525 19.24 -10.04 -5.50
CA ALA A 525 19.80 -9.96 -4.16
C ALA A 525 19.46 -11.25 -3.38
N ILE A 526 20.46 -11.86 -2.75
CA ILE A 526 20.29 -13.08 -1.94
C ILE A 526 20.86 -12.77 -0.56
N ILE A 527 19.95 -12.65 0.41
CA ILE A 527 20.22 -12.16 1.77
C ILE A 527 19.50 -13.02 2.83
N GLY A 528 19.68 -12.67 4.10
CA GLY A 528 19.06 -13.37 5.23
C GLY A 528 19.57 -14.81 5.34
N THR A 529 18.68 -15.74 5.69
CA THR A 529 18.98 -17.18 5.78
C THR A 529 18.85 -17.92 4.44
N SER A 530 18.70 -17.20 3.32
CA SER A 530 18.40 -17.80 2.01
C SER A 530 19.42 -18.87 1.60
N THR A 531 18.93 -20.00 1.06
CA THR A 531 19.75 -21.11 0.57
C THR A 531 19.37 -21.52 -0.85
N ILE A 532 20.37 -21.92 -1.64
CA ILE A 532 20.17 -22.49 -2.97
C ILE A 532 20.84 -23.86 -3.00
N SER A 533 20.04 -24.92 -3.01
CA SER A 533 20.54 -26.27 -2.76
C SER A 533 19.94 -27.35 -3.64
N ASN A 534 20.69 -28.42 -3.91
CA ASN A 534 20.18 -29.61 -4.59
C ASN A 534 19.49 -29.38 -5.95
N ASN A 535 19.78 -28.26 -6.63
CA ASN A 535 19.24 -27.96 -7.95
C ASN A 535 20.12 -28.62 -9.03
N ILE A 536 19.51 -29.12 -10.11
CA ILE A 536 20.22 -29.89 -11.15
C ILE A 536 19.96 -29.32 -12.55
N GLY A 537 21.02 -29.14 -13.35
CA GLY A 537 20.89 -28.66 -14.74
C GLY A 537 21.69 -29.51 -15.71
N ALA A 538 21.03 -30.11 -16.69
CA ALA A 538 21.65 -30.96 -17.70
C ALA A 538 21.59 -30.33 -19.10
N GLY A 539 22.73 -29.99 -19.69
CA GLY A 539 22.81 -29.46 -21.04
C GLY A 539 22.61 -30.52 -22.12
N GLY A 540 22.09 -30.15 -23.29
CA GLY A 540 21.91 -31.06 -24.43
C GLY A 540 23.21 -31.34 -25.18
N GLY A 541 23.29 -32.44 -25.90
CA GLY A 541 24.41 -32.78 -26.77
C GLY A 541 24.43 -31.96 -28.05
N GLY A 542 25.61 -31.67 -28.60
CA GLY A 542 25.74 -30.97 -29.87
C GLY A 542 25.49 -31.88 -31.07
N GLY A 543 24.94 -31.35 -32.16
CA GLY A 543 24.71 -32.12 -33.38
C GLY A 543 26.02 -32.47 -34.11
N GLY A 544 26.06 -33.61 -34.79
CA GLY A 544 27.13 -33.91 -35.74
C GLY A 544 27.06 -33.00 -36.97
N GLY A 545 28.15 -32.83 -37.69
CA GLY A 545 28.17 -32.15 -38.99
C GLY A 545 29.54 -32.09 -39.64
N THR A 546 29.72 -31.18 -40.60
CA THR A 546 31.04 -30.77 -41.14
C THR A 546 31.89 -30.11 -40.06
N ILE A 547 31.25 -29.33 -39.21
CA ILE A 547 31.74 -28.88 -37.90
C ILE A 547 30.75 -29.41 -36.88
N GLY A 548 31.25 -30.03 -35.82
CA GLY A 548 30.42 -30.51 -34.73
C GLY A 548 29.82 -29.34 -33.95
N GLY A 549 28.53 -29.42 -33.64
CA GLY A 549 27.87 -28.46 -32.77
C GLY A 549 28.38 -28.57 -31.34
N ASN A 550 28.46 -27.45 -30.62
CA ASN A 550 28.85 -27.45 -29.22
C ASN A 550 27.79 -28.13 -28.34
N GLY A 551 28.21 -28.81 -27.29
CA GLY A 551 27.30 -29.24 -26.23
C GLY A 551 26.72 -28.03 -25.47
N GLY A 552 25.59 -28.23 -24.83
CA GLY A 552 24.99 -27.30 -23.89
C GLY A 552 25.64 -27.39 -22.52
N ARG A 553 25.73 -26.26 -21.81
CA ARG A 553 26.25 -26.22 -20.45
C ARG A 553 25.16 -26.62 -19.45
N GLY A 554 25.49 -27.52 -18.53
CA GLY A 554 24.65 -27.81 -17.37
C GLY A 554 25.05 -26.96 -16.16
N ILE A 555 24.09 -26.28 -15.53
CA ILE A 555 24.29 -25.37 -14.39
C ILE A 555 23.33 -25.78 -13.26
N GLY A 556 23.86 -26.04 -12.07
CA GLY A 556 23.04 -26.44 -10.93
C GLY A 556 22.28 -25.26 -10.32
N ALA A 557 23.00 -24.29 -9.75
CA ALA A 557 22.41 -23.22 -8.94
C ALA A 557 21.98 -21.98 -9.76
N ILE A 558 22.92 -21.11 -10.16
CA ILE A 558 22.60 -19.81 -10.76
C ILE A 558 23.31 -19.65 -12.10
N TRP A 559 22.55 -19.24 -13.12
CA TRP A 559 23.10 -18.68 -14.36
C TRP A 559 22.84 -17.18 -14.37
N ASN A 560 23.90 -16.39 -14.24
CA ASN A 560 23.82 -14.95 -14.20
C ASN A 560 24.25 -14.30 -15.51
N LYS A 561 23.39 -13.47 -16.10
CA LYS A 561 23.72 -12.52 -17.17
C LYS A 561 23.57 -11.05 -16.73
N GLY A 562 22.91 -10.79 -15.60
CA GLY A 562 22.68 -9.46 -15.04
C GLY A 562 23.54 -9.24 -13.80
N THR A 563 22.95 -8.71 -12.72
CA THR A 563 23.63 -8.47 -11.45
C THR A 563 23.19 -9.48 -10.40
N VAL A 564 24.14 -10.13 -9.73
CA VAL A 564 23.91 -10.93 -8.52
C VAL A 564 24.67 -10.30 -7.36
N ASN A 565 23.92 -9.93 -6.33
CA ASN A 565 24.41 -9.48 -5.03
C ASN A 565 24.10 -10.59 -4.02
N ILE A 566 25.13 -11.26 -3.50
CA ILE A 566 24.98 -12.36 -2.56
C ILE A 566 25.93 -12.18 -1.38
N THR A 567 25.40 -12.31 -0.17
CA THR A 567 26.22 -12.21 1.04
C THR A 567 27.21 -13.38 1.13
N SER A 568 28.29 -13.19 1.88
CA SER A 568 29.31 -14.21 2.10
C SER A 568 28.73 -15.51 2.70
N SER A 569 27.76 -15.39 3.62
CA SER A 569 27.10 -16.52 4.28
C SER A 569 26.20 -17.28 3.31
N ASN A 570 25.36 -16.59 2.54
CA ASN A 570 24.49 -17.23 1.57
C ASN A 570 25.29 -17.89 0.43
N ASN A 571 26.39 -17.26 -0.02
CA ASN A 571 27.29 -17.85 -1.01
C ASN A 571 27.93 -19.15 -0.49
N SER A 572 28.28 -19.18 0.79
CA SER A 572 28.85 -20.38 1.45
C SER A 572 27.80 -21.47 1.71
N ALA A 573 26.53 -21.11 1.82
CA ALA A 573 25.41 -22.03 2.07
C ALA A 573 24.95 -22.81 0.82
N MET A 574 25.45 -22.46 -0.38
CA MET A 574 25.12 -23.20 -1.61
C MET A 574 25.69 -24.61 -1.61
N THR A 575 24.82 -25.62 -1.59
CA THR A 575 25.22 -27.02 -1.42
C THR A 575 24.42 -27.98 -2.28
N GLY A 576 25.03 -29.10 -2.69
CA GLY A 576 24.33 -30.18 -3.41
C GLY A 576 23.85 -29.83 -4.82
N ASN A 577 24.06 -28.62 -5.33
CA ASN A 577 23.70 -28.28 -6.72
C ASN A 577 24.60 -29.05 -7.71
N VAL A 578 24.09 -29.46 -8.87
CA VAL A 578 24.88 -30.22 -9.85
C VAL A 578 24.56 -29.79 -11.28
N GLY A 579 25.59 -29.41 -12.03
CA GLY A 579 25.52 -29.26 -13.47
C GLY A 579 25.99 -30.54 -14.19
N GLY A 580 25.41 -30.84 -15.33
CA GLY A 580 25.88 -31.89 -16.24
C GLY A 580 25.87 -31.39 -17.67
N SER A 581 27.04 -31.08 -18.25
CA SER A 581 27.09 -30.56 -19.61
C SER A 581 26.98 -31.67 -20.66
N GLY A 582 26.37 -31.34 -21.79
CA GLY A 582 26.35 -32.20 -22.96
C GLY A 582 27.69 -32.24 -23.67
N SER A 583 27.92 -33.32 -24.41
CA SER A 583 29.10 -33.48 -25.25
C SER A 583 28.95 -32.73 -26.57
N GLY A 584 30.05 -32.21 -27.12
CA GLY A 584 30.06 -31.71 -28.48
C GLY A 584 29.85 -32.82 -29.52
N GLY A 585 29.23 -32.47 -30.64
CA GLY A 585 29.05 -33.37 -31.78
C GLY A 585 30.37 -33.63 -32.53
N GLN A 586 30.42 -34.73 -33.28
CA GLN A 586 31.58 -35.08 -34.10
C GLN A 586 31.55 -34.36 -35.45
N ALA A 587 32.73 -34.08 -35.98
CA ALA A 587 32.93 -33.53 -37.32
C ALA A 587 33.29 -34.60 -38.36
N THR A 588 33.08 -34.29 -39.64
CA THR A 588 33.58 -35.10 -40.75
C THR A 588 35.11 -35.05 -40.78
N SER A 589 35.76 -36.00 -41.47
CA SER A 589 37.22 -36.01 -41.59
C SER A 589 37.75 -34.66 -42.10
N GLY A 590 38.63 -34.02 -41.33
CA GLY A 590 39.18 -32.68 -41.59
C GLY A 590 38.44 -31.51 -40.94
N GLY A 591 37.25 -31.72 -40.35
CA GLY A 591 36.50 -30.71 -39.60
C GLY A 591 36.82 -30.68 -38.10
N THR A 592 36.25 -29.72 -37.37
CA THR A 592 36.46 -29.56 -35.91
C THR A 592 35.26 -30.07 -35.12
N ASN A 593 35.51 -30.96 -34.15
CA ASN A 593 34.49 -31.42 -33.20
C ASN A 593 33.94 -30.26 -32.38
N GLY A 594 32.67 -30.37 -31.99
CA GLY A 594 32.07 -29.44 -31.07
C GLY A 594 32.74 -29.49 -29.69
N SER A 595 32.72 -28.37 -28.99
CA SER A 595 33.22 -28.28 -27.62
C SER A 595 32.21 -28.85 -26.63
N SER A 596 32.70 -29.51 -25.58
CA SER A 596 31.90 -29.90 -24.41
C SER A 596 32.13 -28.89 -23.29
N PRO A 597 31.15 -28.02 -22.96
CA PRO A 597 31.35 -27.02 -21.90
C PRO A 597 31.58 -27.66 -20.54
N THR A 598 32.38 -27.05 -19.67
CA THR A 598 32.49 -27.50 -18.27
C THR A 598 31.14 -27.37 -17.55
N ALA A 599 30.73 -28.40 -16.82
CA ALA A 599 29.57 -28.31 -15.95
C ALA A 599 29.81 -27.32 -14.81
N VAL A 600 28.76 -26.63 -14.38
CA VAL A 600 28.84 -25.65 -13.27
C VAL A 600 27.90 -26.06 -12.15
N THR A 601 28.43 -26.27 -10.96
CA THR A 601 27.66 -26.65 -9.77
C THR A 601 26.86 -25.46 -9.23
N ASN A 602 27.52 -24.35 -8.91
CA ASN A 602 26.90 -23.22 -8.24
C ASN A 602 26.62 -22.06 -9.22
N ILE A 603 27.51 -21.07 -9.32
CA ILE A 603 27.26 -19.87 -10.11
C ILE A 603 28.04 -19.92 -11.42
N PHE A 604 27.33 -19.79 -12.54
CA PHE A 604 27.89 -19.45 -13.84
C PHE A 604 27.63 -17.97 -14.13
N ASN A 605 28.68 -17.15 -14.04
CA ASN A 605 28.61 -15.72 -14.37
C ASN A 605 28.96 -15.51 -15.85
N ASP A 606 27.94 -15.25 -16.67
CA ASP A 606 27.98 -15.20 -18.13
C ASP A 606 27.91 -13.75 -18.62
N GLY A 607 28.97 -13.00 -18.36
CA GLY A 607 29.07 -11.58 -18.73
C GLY A 607 28.33 -10.61 -17.80
N GLY A 608 27.73 -11.09 -16.71
CA GLY A 608 27.10 -10.27 -15.68
C GLY A 608 28.05 -9.79 -14.57
N THR A 609 27.50 -9.08 -13.60
CA THR A 609 28.18 -8.67 -12.36
C THR A 609 27.87 -9.65 -11.25
N LEU A 610 28.90 -10.15 -10.56
CA LEU A 610 28.76 -10.97 -9.37
C LEU A 610 29.47 -10.30 -8.19
N ASN A 611 28.69 -9.86 -7.21
CA ASN A 611 29.19 -9.40 -5.92
C ASN A 611 28.95 -10.49 -4.86
N ALA A 612 29.96 -11.33 -4.64
CA ALA A 612 29.88 -12.48 -3.73
C ALA A 612 30.24 -12.18 -2.25
N THR A 613 30.61 -10.93 -1.98
CA THR A 613 30.86 -10.38 -0.64
C THR A 613 29.96 -9.19 -0.42
N TYR A 614 28.73 -9.26 -0.93
CA TYR A 614 27.76 -8.21 -0.77
C TYR A 614 27.51 -8.03 0.72
N ALA A 615 28.03 -6.94 1.27
CA ALA A 615 27.56 -6.42 2.53
C ALA A 615 26.24 -5.74 2.17
N SER A 616 25.12 -6.35 2.57
CA SER A 616 23.87 -5.62 2.58
C SER A 616 24.10 -4.39 3.45
N ASP A 617 23.82 -3.22 2.88
CA ASP A 617 23.75 -2.04 3.71
C ASP A 617 22.61 -2.25 4.70
N THR A 618 22.94 -2.20 5.99
CA THR A 618 22.00 -2.27 7.10
C THR A 618 22.00 -0.97 7.90
N THR A 619 22.70 0.05 7.42
CA THR A 619 22.87 1.31 8.13
C THR A 619 21.76 2.25 7.67
N ALA A 620 20.92 2.69 8.60
CA ALA A 620 19.91 3.67 8.28
C ALA A 620 20.52 5.06 8.07
N PRO A 621 19.98 5.88 7.15
CA PRO A 621 20.41 7.26 6.99
C PRO A 621 20.10 8.09 8.23
N THR A 622 21.00 9.01 8.59
CA THR A 622 20.83 9.94 9.72
C THR A 622 20.75 11.38 9.24
N GLY A 623 19.96 12.21 9.93
CA GLY A 623 19.89 13.64 9.69
C GLY A 623 21.08 14.34 10.36
N ILE A 624 21.91 15.00 9.56
CA ILE A 624 23.04 15.79 10.06
C ILE A 624 22.55 17.17 10.53
N SER A 625 21.75 17.87 9.71
CA SER A 625 21.25 19.21 10.07
C SER A 625 20.09 19.68 9.19
N ILE A 626 19.28 20.60 9.72
CA ILE A 626 18.41 21.51 8.96
C ILE A 626 18.82 22.94 9.30
N VAL A 627 19.11 23.75 8.29
CA VAL A 627 19.53 25.14 8.46
C VAL A 627 18.60 26.09 7.71
N ILE A 628 17.98 27.02 8.44
CA ILE A 628 17.20 28.13 7.90
C ILE A 628 18.11 29.35 7.79
N ALA A 629 18.32 29.84 6.57
CA ALA A 629 19.29 30.90 6.30
C ALA A 629 18.91 32.25 6.93
N ASN A 630 17.66 32.69 6.80
CA ASN A 630 17.11 33.86 7.47
C ASN A 630 16.05 33.41 8.50
N SER A 631 16.38 33.55 9.77
CA SER A 631 15.53 33.14 10.90
C SER A 631 14.61 34.24 11.42
N SER A 632 14.55 35.42 10.78
CA SER A 632 13.65 36.51 11.16
C SER A 632 12.82 36.94 9.95
N LEU A 633 11.59 36.45 9.89
CA LEU A 633 10.69 36.64 8.77
C LEU A 633 9.55 37.60 9.13
N SER A 634 9.28 38.55 8.25
CA SER A 634 7.99 39.24 8.25
C SER A 634 6.90 38.27 7.79
N SER A 635 5.66 38.56 8.12
CA SER A 635 4.51 37.82 7.58
C SER A 635 4.57 37.74 6.04
N GLY A 636 4.40 36.52 5.48
CA GLY A 636 4.58 36.25 4.04
C GLY A 636 6.02 36.25 3.52
N GLY A 637 7.02 36.53 4.36
CA GLY A 637 8.43 36.56 3.98
C GLY A 637 9.02 35.17 3.75
N THR A 638 10.12 35.10 2.98
CA THR A 638 10.74 33.82 2.58
C THR A 638 12.18 33.63 3.04
N SER A 639 12.62 32.39 3.27
CA SER A 639 14.01 31.99 3.52
C SER A 639 14.39 30.70 2.81
N ALA A 640 15.66 30.54 2.43
CA ALA A 640 16.19 29.24 2.03
C ALA A 640 16.35 28.31 3.25
N VAL A 641 16.08 27.02 3.04
CA VAL A 641 16.26 25.94 4.03
C VAL A 641 17.12 24.85 3.41
N THR A 642 18.14 24.38 4.13
CA THR A 642 19.05 23.31 3.70
C THR A 642 18.98 22.13 4.65
N PHE A 643 18.73 20.94 4.12
CA PHE A 643 18.73 19.66 4.81
C PHE A 643 19.99 18.89 4.42
N THR A 644 20.66 18.26 5.39
CA THR A 644 21.85 17.43 5.14
C THR A 644 21.74 16.10 5.85
N PHE A 645 22.04 15.00 5.14
CA PHE A 645 22.01 13.63 5.65
C PHE A 645 23.41 12.98 5.66
N SER A 646 23.58 11.86 6.38
CA SER A 646 24.83 11.10 6.41
C SER A 646 25.17 10.39 5.10
N GLU A 647 24.16 10.16 4.26
CA GLU A 647 24.27 9.44 3.00
C GLU A 647 23.09 9.79 2.07
N PRO A 648 23.10 9.35 0.79
CA PRO A 648 22.01 9.61 -0.13
C PRO A 648 20.68 9.04 0.36
N VAL A 649 19.65 9.89 0.46
CA VAL A 649 18.30 9.52 0.85
C VAL A 649 17.29 9.63 -0.28
N PHE A 650 16.26 8.78 -0.22
CA PHE A 650 15.13 8.71 -1.13
C PHE A 650 13.84 8.77 -0.31
N GLY A 651 12.76 9.25 -0.94
CA GLY A 651 11.44 9.35 -0.30
C GLY A 651 11.12 10.72 0.30
N LEU A 652 12.13 11.60 0.52
CA LEU A 652 11.90 12.92 1.13
C LEU A 652 10.94 13.79 0.31
N GLU A 653 9.77 14.05 0.86
CA GLU A 653 8.73 14.91 0.30
C GLU A 653 8.43 16.10 1.24
N ILE A 654 7.96 17.22 0.68
CA ILE A 654 7.62 18.42 1.48
C ILE A 654 6.55 18.11 2.53
N SER A 655 5.61 17.21 2.21
CA SER A 655 4.51 16.81 3.09
C SER A 655 4.96 16.13 4.38
N GLU A 656 6.19 15.63 4.43
CA GLU A 656 6.77 14.91 5.57
C GLU A 656 7.48 15.87 6.55
N ILE A 657 7.59 17.15 6.21
CA ILE A 657 8.33 18.16 6.96
C ILE A 657 7.35 19.05 7.70
N THR A 658 7.45 19.11 9.04
CA THR A 658 6.63 19.99 9.86
C THR A 658 7.22 21.40 9.89
N VAL A 659 6.41 22.40 9.52
CA VAL A 659 6.84 23.80 9.38
C VAL A 659 5.87 24.73 10.14
N PRO A 660 6.04 24.92 11.46
CA PRO A 660 5.12 25.74 12.25
C PRO A 660 5.08 27.20 11.78
N ASN A 661 3.91 27.76 11.50
CA ASN A 661 3.77 29.14 11.02
C ASN A 661 4.53 29.43 9.70
N GLY A 662 4.65 28.41 8.84
CA GLY A 662 5.16 28.57 7.49
C GLY A 662 4.84 27.39 6.58
N THR A 663 5.34 27.45 5.35
CA THR A 663 5.23 26.39 4.34
C THR A 663 6.56 26.22 3.63
N LEU A 664 6.86 25.02 3.13
CA LEU A 664 8.00 24.78 2.24
C LEU A 664 7.54 24.63 0.80
N SER A 665 8.39 25.05 -0.13
CA SER A 665 8.21 24.87 -1.57
C SER A 665 9.56 24.62 -2.24
N ASN A 666 9.56 24.15 -3.49
CA ASN A 666 10.77 23.95 -4.30
C ASN A 666 11.84 23.08 -3.62
N LEU A 667 11.42 21.96 -3.01
CA LEU A 667 12.34 20.97 -2.47
C LEU A 667 13.09 20.29 -3.62
N VAL A 668 14.41 20.42 -3.66
CA VAL A 668 15.26 19.91 -4.73
C VAL A 668 16.59 19.39 -4.20
N THR A 669 17.23 18.49 -4.95
CA THR A 669 18.58 17.97 -4.67
C THR A 669 19.31 17.63 -5.97
N THR A 670 20.64 17.53 -5.91
CA THR A 670 21.49 17.05 -7.01
C THR A 670 22.27 15.78 -6.67
N ASN A 671 22.32 15.39 -5.40
CA ASN A 671 23.14 14.29 -4.91
C ASN A 671 22.43 13.40 -3.87
N ASN A 672 21.16 13.69 -3.58
CA ASN A 672 20.32 13.03 -2.58
C ASN A 672 20.86 13.09 -1.14
N ILE A 673 21.97 13.78 -0.87
CA ILE A 673 22.56 13.99 0.47
C ILE A 673 22.18 15.37 1.01
N THR A 674 22.19 16.38 0.13
CA THR A 674 21.87 17.76 0.46
C THR A 674 20.63 18.16 -0.30
N TRP A 675 19.61 18.60 0.41
CA TRP A 675 18.36 19.08 -0.15
C TRP A 675 18.14 20.54 0.20
N THR A 676 17.57 21.30 -0.72
CA THR A 676 17.24 22.71 -0.49
C THR A 676 15.77 22.96 -0.77
N ALA A 677 15.14 23.82 0.04
CA ALA A 677 13.75 24.25 -0.12
C ALA A 677 13.61 25.74 0.22
N THR A 678 12.46 26.32 -0.12
CA THR A 678 12.07 27.71 0.21
C THR A 678 10.99 27.71 1.27
N LEU A 679 11.30 28.21 2.46
CA LEU A 679 10.35 28.51 3.55
C LEU A 679 9.61 29.82 3.23
N THR A 680 8.29 29.83 3.38
CA THR A 680 7.44 31.03 3.35
C THR A 680 6.67 31.12 4.66
N ALA A 681 6.82 32.21 5.41
CA ALA A 681 6.12 32.43 6.66
C ALA A 681 4.62 32.69 6.45
N SER A 682 3.78 32.24 7.38
CA SER A 682 2.33 32.43 7.31
C SER A 682 1.93 33.91 7.31
N SER A 683 0.86 34.22 6.59
CA SER A 683 0.23 35.55 6.61
C SER A 683 -0.44 35.83 7.96
N ASN A 684 -0.45 37.10 8.39
CA ASN A 684 -1.15 37.61 9.57
C ASN A 684 -0.92 36.79 10.85
N THR A 685 0.33 36.40 11.09
CA THR A 685 0.72 35.52 12.20
C THR A 685 1.97 36.07 12.87
N SER A 686 2.01 36.05 14.21
CA SER A 686 3.19 36.39 15.00
C SER A 686 3.60 35.22 15.90
N ALA A 687 4.83 34.74 15.74
CA ALA A 687 5.39 33.63 16.53
C ALA A 687 6.88 33.84 16.76
N ASN A 688 7.32 33.86 18.02
CA ASN A 688 8.71 34.14 18.39
C ASN A 688 9.63 32.90 18.33
N SER A 689 9.05 31.70 18.29
CA SER A 689 9.79 30.45 18.29
C SER A 689 9.13 29.41 17.40
N ASN A 690 9.84 28.98 16.37
CA ASN A 690 9.44 27.93 15.44
C ASN A 690 10.67 27.12 15.06
N ALA A 691 10.51 25.81 14.92
CA ALA A 691 11.55 24.95 14.37
C ALA A 691 10.93 24.03 13.32
N ILE A 692 11.59 23.92 12.17
CA ILE A 692 11.26 22.90 11.18
C ILE A 692 11.71 21.56 11.75
N SER A 693 10.85 20.56 11.64
CA SER A 693 11.12 19.21 12.14
C SER A 693 10.93 18.21 11.01
N LEU A 694 11.91 17.32 10.83
CA LEU A 694 11.87 16.20 9.90
C LEU A 694 12.02 14.89 10.69
N PRO A 695 10.98 14.06 10.78
CA PRO A 695 11.15 12.67 11.20
C PRO A 695 11.99 11.94 10.16
N LEU A 696 13.06 11.27 10.58
CA LEU A 696 13.96 10.56 9.67
C LEU A 696 13.37 9.25 9.15
N SER A 697 12.23 8.82 9.69
CA SER A 697 11.44 7.71 9.11
C SER A 697 10.89 8.01 7.72
N ALA A 698 10.80 9.29 7.35
CA ALA A 698 10.41 9.78 6.03
C ALA A 698 11.46 9.51 4.94
N VAL A 699 12.69 9.16 5.34
CA VAL A 699 13.81 9.00 4.41
C VAL A 699 14.43 7.63 4.54
N GLN A 700 14.71 7.01 3.39
CA GLN A 700 15.40 5.72 3.32
C GLN A 700 16.58 5.80 2.37
N ASP A 701 17.55 4.91 2.55
CA ASP A 701 18.64 4.76 1.58
C ASP A 701 18.22 3.89 0.38
N SER A 702 19.18 3.62 -0.51
CA SER A 702 18.96 2.74 -1.68
C SER A 702 18.82 1.25 -1.34
N ALA A 703 19.19 0.85 -0.13
CA ALA A 703 19.07 -0.53 0.37
C ALA A 703 17.75 -0.76 1.12
N GLY A 704 16.97 0.30 1.36
CA GLY A 704 15.70 0.24 2.07
C GLY A 704 15.82 0.38 3.59
N ASN A 705 16.99 0.79 4.10
CA ASN A 705 17.10 1.11 5.52
C ASN A 705 16.43 2.45 5.78
N ILE A 706 15.48 2.47 6.70
CA ILE A 706 14.68 3.65 7.06
C ILE A 706 15.40 4.42 8.17
N GLY A 707 15.55 5.73 8.01
CA GLY A 707 16.13 6.61 9.01
C GLY A 707 15.35 6.57 10.33
N THR A 708 16.02 6.83 11.45
CA THR A 708 15.37 6.80 12.78
C THR A 708 15.57 8.11 13.52
N GLY A 709 14.58 8.48 14.35
CA GLY A 709 14.58 9.71 15.12
C GLY A 709 14.08 10.92 14.34
N THR A 710 14.36 12.11 14.85
CA THR A 710 13.89 13.38 14.29
C THR A 710 15.05 14.37 14.27
N VAL A 711 15.17 15.12 13.18
CA VAL A 711 16.11 16.25 13.08
C VAL A 711 15.32 17.55 13.06
N THR A 712 15.80 18.55 13.81
CA THR A 712 15.16 19.86 13.90
C THR A 712 16.10 20.96 13.40
N SER A 713 15.51 22.04 12.90
CA SER A 713 16.25 23.20 12.45
C SER A 713 16.68 24.11 13.59
N ASN A 714 17.51 25.11 13.27
CA ASN A 714 17.59 26.31 14.10
C ASN A 714 16.23 27.02 14.20
N ASN A 715 16.03 27.78 15.27
CA ASN A 715 14.82 28.56 15.49
C ASN A 715 14.62 29.62 14.39
N TYR A 716 13.35 29.90 14.02
CA TYR A 716 12.94 31.09 13.28
C TYR A 716 11.74 31.79 13.92
N ALA A 717 11.67 33.10 13.75
CA ALA A 717 10.59 33.95 14.20
C ALA A 717 9.81 34.50 13.01
N VAL A 718 8.50 34.63 13.19
CA VAL A 718 7.58 35.30 12.26
C VAL A 718 6.98 36.50 12.99
N SER A 719 6.97 37.66 12.34
CA SER A 719 6.35 38.87 12.88
C SER A 719 5.35 39.44 11.89
N ASP A 720 4.11 39.60 12.34
CA ASP A 720 3.10 40.36 11.63
C ASP A 720 3.27 41.85 11.92
N THR A 721 3.37 42.64 10.86
CA THR A 721 3.59 44.09 10.92
C THR A 721 2.52 44.85 10.13
N VAL A 722 1.44 44.19 9.71
CA VAL A 722 0.42 44.78 8.84
C VAL A 722 -0.83 45.11 9.67
N PRO A 723 -1.26 46.38 9.76
CA PRO A 723 -2.49 46.74 10.48
C PRO A 723 -3.79 46.34 9.76
N PRO A 724 -4.91 46.11 10.49
CA PRO A 724 -6.17 45.64 9.91
C PRO A 724 -6.90 46.73 9.13
N THR A 725 -7.35 46.45 7.90
CA THR A 725 -8.19 47.34 7.07
C THR A 725 -9.69 47.05 7.27
N VAL A 726 -10.58 47.98 6.89
CA VAL A 726 -12.04 47.84 7.11
C VAL A 726 -12.88 48.45 5.98
N THR A 727 -14.01 47.81 5.65
CA THR A 727 -15.09 48.37 4.80
C THR A 727 -16.38 48.52 5.59
N VAL A 728 -17.12 49.62 5.38
CA VAL A 728 -18.37 49.93 6.10
C VAL A 728 -19.52 50.11 5.11
N VAL A 729 -20.64 49.42 5.33
CA VAL A 729 -21.82 49.46 4.44
C VAL A 729 -23.09 49.69 5.23
N VAL A 730 -23.90 50.67 4.81
CA VAL A 730 -25.28 50.90 5.25
C VAL A 730 -26.22 50.28 4.22
N ALA A 731 -27.06 49.34 4.66
CA ALA A 731 -27.91 48.54 3.78
C ALA A 731 -29.05 49.34 3.14
N ASP A 732 -29.84 50.06 3.94
CA ASP A 732 -30.88 50.97 3.47
C ASP A 732 -30.38 52.42 3.51
N THR A 733 -30.43 53.08 2.37
CA THR A 733 -29.85 54.41 2.17
C THR A 733 -30.89 55.53 2.11
N ALA A 734 -32.18 55.24 2.32
CA ALA A 734 -33.24 56.26 2.31
C ALA A 734 -34.20 56.02 3.48
N LEU A 735 -33.90 56.65 4.62
CA LEU A 735 -34.59 56.37 5.88
C LEU A 735 -35.71 57.39 6.17
N ALA A 736 -36.95 56.92 6.20
CA ALA A 736 -38.12 57.69 6.58
C ALA A 736 -38.42 57.62 8.09
N ALA A 737 -39.40 58.40 8.55
CA ALA A 737 -39.84 58.39 9.94
C ALA A 737 -40.29 56.98 10.38
N GLY A 738 -39.57 56.39 11.35
CA GLY A 738 -39.86 55.07 11.93
C GLY A 738 -39.07 53.91 11.33
N GLU A 739 -38.23 54.15 10.32
CA GLU A 739 -37.38 53.14 9.69
C GLU A 739 -36.01 53.00 10.38
N THR A 740 -35.33 51.88 10.11
CA THR A 740 -33.97 51.57 10.58
C THR A 740 -33.19 50.82 9.51
N SER A 741 -31.85 50.87 9.50
CA SER A 741 -30.99 50.15 8.56
C SER A 741 -29.96 49.27 9.27
N LEU A 742 -29.63 48.11 8.70
CA LEU A 742 -28.43 47.36 9.11
C LEU A 742 -27.16 48.07 8.62
N VAL A 743 -26.12 48.04 9.45
CA VAL A 743 -24.77 48.51 9.12
C VAL A 743 -23.79 47.37 9.34
N THR A 744 -22.93 47.13 8.35
CA THR A 744 -21.94 46.05 8.35
C THR A 744 -20.53 46.61 8.23
N PHE A 745 -19.65 46.18 9.13
CA PHE A 745 -18.21 46.46 9.14
C PHE A 745 -17.46 45.16 8.85
N THR A 746 -16.58 45.14 7.85
CA THR A 746 -15.80 43.95 7.47
C THR A 746 -14.32 44.28 7.49
N PHE A 747 -13.55 43.59 8.34
CA PHE A 747 -12.12 43.77 8.49
C PHE A 747 -11.31 42.78 7.65
N SER A 748 -10.06 43.12 7.28
CA SER A 748 -9.15 42.20 6.57
C SER A 748 -8.69 41.01 7.42
N GLU A 749 -8.82 41.12 8.74
CA GLU A 749 -8.52 40.09 9.73
C GLU A 749 -9.34 40.33 10.99
N ALA A 750 -9.27 39.38 11.93
CA ALA A 750 -9.97 39.55 13.20
C ALA A 750 -9.34 40.69 14.01
N VAL A 751 -10.17 41.51 14.63
CA VAL A 751 -9.71 42.68 15.39
C VAL A 751 -10.13 42.62 16.85
N THR A 752 -9.36 43.32 17.68
CA THR A 752 -9.67 43.62 19.09
C THR A 752 -9.72 45.15 19.27
N GLY A 753 -10.38 45.60 20.34
CA GLY A 753 -10.50 47.02 20.67
C GLY A 753 -11.54 47.79 19.85
N PHE A 754 -12.26 47.15 18.92
CA PHE A 754 -13.35 47.78 18.18
C PHE A 754 -14.66 47.80 18.99
N ASP A 755 -15.19 48.99 19.23
CA ASP A 755 -16.52 49.19 19.82
C ASP A 755 -17.24 50.44 19.28
N ASN A 756 -18.41 50.77 19.84
CA ASN A 756 -19.20 51.91 19.40
C ASN A 756 -18.54 53.28 19.66
N THR A 757 -17.55 53.38 20.55
CA THR A 757 -16.82 54.62 20.83
C THR A 757 -15.88 55.00 19.67
N ASP A 758 -15.51 54.03 18.83
CA ASP A 758 -14.75 54.27 17.62
C ASP A 758 -15.61 54.83 16.47
N ILE A 759 -16.94 54.90 16.64
CA ILE A 759 -17.88 55.19 15.56
C ILE A 759 -18.55 56.56 15.76
N SER A 760 -18.54 57.38 14.71
CA SER A 760 -19.34 58.60 14.60
C SER A 760 -20.42 58.44 13.54
N VAL A 761 -21.67 58.71 13.92
CA VAL A 761 -22.84 58.53 13.06
C VAL A 761 -23.46 59.89 12.78
N ALA A 762 -23.50 60.33 11.52
CA ALA A 762 -24.13 61.59 11.16
C ALA A 762 -25.66 61.46 11.23
N ASN A 763 -26.33 62.31 12.01
CA ASN A 763 -27.79 62.37 12.05
C ASN A 763 -28.48 61.02 12.36
N GLY A 764 -27.88 60.16 13.17
CA GLY A 764 -28.48 58.91 13.63
C GLY A 764 -27.73 58.30 14.82
N THR A 765 -28.20 57.15 15.27
CA THR A 765 -27.57 56.34 16.32
C THR A 765 -27.44 54.88 15.88
N LEU A 766 -26.43 54.17 16.40
CA LEU A 766 -26.29 52.72 16.21
C LEU A 766 -26.62 51.97 17.51
N THR A 767 -27.14 50.75 17.37
CA THR A 767 -27.10 49.77 18.47
C THR A 767 -25.66 49.36 18.77
N ALA A 768 -25.47 48.58 19.84
CA ALA A 768 -24.19 47.94 20.12
C ALA A 768 -23.70 47.15 18.90
N VAL A 769 -22.43 47.33 18.51
CA VAL A 769 -21.81 46.49 17.49
C VAL A 769 -21.63 45.07 18.03
N SER A 770 -21.90 44.08 17.19
CA SER A 770 -21.73 42.67 17.55
C SER A 770 -21.14 41.87 16.39
N SER A 771 -20.36 40.84 16.72
CA SER A 771 -19.71 39.94 15.79
C SER A 771 -20.02 38.50 16.16
N SER A 772 -20.24 37.66 15.15
CA SER A 772 -20.47 36.21 15.30
C SER A 772 -19.34 35.35 14.72
N ASP A 773 -18.33 35.95 14.09
CA ASP A 773 -17.25 35.24 13.36
C ASP A 773 -15.87 35.42 14.00
N GLY A 774 -15.83 35.76 15.30
CA GLY A 774 -14.57 35.97 16.02
C GLY A 774 -13.91 37.32 15.77
N GLY A 775 -14.63 38.28 15.17
CA GLY A 775 -14.21 39.68 15.10
C GLY A 775 -13.74 40.14 13.72
N LYS A 776 -14.04 39.38 12.66
CA LYS A 776 -13.82 39.81 11.26
C LYS A 776 -14.99 40.66 10.75
N THR A 777 -16.22 40.31 11.10
CA THR A 777 -17.43 41.00 10.64
C THR A 777 -18.28 41.43 11.81
N TRP A 778 -18.61 42.73 11.84
CA TRP A 778 -19.42 43.33 12.89
C TRP A 778 -20.66 43.98 12.31
N THR A 779 -21.77 43.91 13.03
CA THR A 779 -23.05 44.50 12.61
C THR A 779 -23.71 45.32 13.72
N ALA A 780 -24.47 46.34 13.32
CA ALA A 780 -25.30 47.18 14.19
C ALA A 780 -26.50 47.76 13.42
N THR A 781 -27.55 48.17 14.14
CA THR A 781 -28.76 48.78 13.55
C THR A 781 -28.73 50.30 13.70
N LEU A 782 -28.81 51.01 12.58
CA LEU A 782 -28.90 52.47 12.45
C LEU A 782 -30.35 52.94 12.61
N THR A 783 -30.56 53.89 13.52
CA THR A 783 -31.82 54.64 13.68
C THR A 783 -31.59 56.11 13.30
N PRO A 784 -32.33 56.68 12.34
CA PRO A 784 -32.16 58.07 11.93
C PRO A 784 -32.67 59.04 13.02
N THR A 785 -32.13 60.26 13.05
CA THR A 785 -32.63 61.32 13.94
C THR A 785 -34.03 61.75 13.52
N ALA A 786 -34.93 61.92 14.47
CA ALA A 786 -36.31 62.34 14.22
C ALA A 786 -36.42 63.84 13.86
N ASN A 787 -37.46 64.19 13.09
CA ASN A 787 -37.78 65.55 12.64
C ASN A 787 -36.63 66.24 11.87
N LEU A 788 -35.94 65.51 11.00
CA LEU A 788 -34.82 66.01 10.22
C LEU A 788 -34.90 65.51 8.78
N THR A 789 -34.59 66.40 7.84
CA THR A 789 -34.38 66.03 6.43
C THR A 789 -32.93 66.34 6.06
N SER A 790 -32.19 65.33 5.59
CA SER A 790 -30.78 65.45 5.19
C SER A 790 -30.47 64.49 4.05
N THR A 791 -29.97 65.00 2.93
CA THR A 791 -29.64 64.21 1.73
C THR A 791 -28.27 63.55 1.79
N THR A 792 -27.39 63.98 2.71
CA THR A 792 -26.01 63.50 2.80
C THR A 792 -25.61 63.17 4.22
N ASN A 793 -25.41 61.89 4.53
CA ASN A 793 -24.97 61.39 5.83
C ASN A 793 -24.03 60.20 5.64
N GLN A 794 -23.04 60.05 6.51
CA GLN A 794 -22.11 58.92 6.52
C GLN A 794 -21.80 58.50 7.96
N ILE A 795 -21.41 57.23 8.11
CA ILE A 795 -20.83 56.68 9.33
C ILE A 795 -19.31 56.69 9.16
N SER A 796 -18.59 57.22 10.14
CA SER A 796 -17.13 57.22 10.20
C SER A 796 -16.65 56.32 11.33
N LEU A 797 -15.68 55.47 11.03
CA LEU A 797 -14.97 54.62 11.98
C LEU A 797 -13.53 55.13 12.15
N ASN A 798 -13.12 55.42 13.38
CA ASN A 798 -11.73 55.67 13.74
C ASN A 798 -10.98 54.35 13.95
N ARG A 799 -9.90 54.12 13.20
CA ARG A 799 -9.15 52.86 13.26
C ARG A 799 -8.02 52.85 14.29
N ALA A 800 -7.77 53.97 14.99
CA ALA A 800 -6.64 54.09 15.91
C ALA A 800 -6.73 53.18 17.15
N GLY A 801 -7.95 52.86 17.62
CA GLY A 801 -8.20 51.92 18.72
C GLY A 801 -8.41 50.47 18.27
N VAL A 802 -8.52 50.26 16.96
CA VAL A 802 -8.80 48.95 16.37
C VAL A 802 -7.49 48.30 15.94
N GLN A 803 -7.14 47.20 16.59
CA GLN A 803 -5.90 46.48 16.36
C GLN A 803 -6.18 45.02 15.99
N ASP A 804 -5.28 44.41 15.24
CA ASP A 804 -5.31 42.95 15.05
C ASP A 804 -4.94 42.20 16.35
N LEU A 805 -4.88 40.87 16.29
CA LEU A 805 -4.43 40.05 17.42
C LEU A 805 -2.90 40.15 17.68
N SER A 806 -2.13 40.63 16.71
CA SER A 806 -0.69 40.86 16.82
C SER A 806 -0.36 42.22 17.47
N GLY A 807 -1.37 43.06 17.71
CA GLY A 807 -1.23 44.39 18.29
C GLY A 807 -0.92 45.51 17.28
N ASN A 808 -1.02 45.25 15.97
CA ASN A 808 -0.88 46.29 14.97
C ASN A 808 -2.16 47.13 14.93
N ALA A 809 -2.10 48.33 15.50
CA ALA A 809 -3.20 49.28 15.46
C ALA A 809 -3.38 49.89 14.06
N GLY A 810 -4.63 50.00 13.62
CA GLY A 810 -4.99 50.74 12.44
C GLY A 810 -4.71 52.24 12.58
N SER A 811 -4.86 52.97 11.48
CA SER A 811 -4.73 54.43 11.49
C SER A 811 -5.75 55.09 10.55
N GLY A 812 -6.05 56.36 10.83
CA GLY A 812 -7.01 57.16 10.08
C GLY A 812 -8.46 56.73 10.29
N THR A 813 -9.33 57.15 9.37
CA THR A 813 -10.76 56.86 9.41
C THR A 813 -11.21 56.09 8.16
N ALA A 814 -12.24 55.26 8.32
CA ALA A 814 -12.98 54.64 7.23
C ALA A 814 -14.42 55.17 7.23
N THR A 815 -15.02 55.36 6.05
CA THR A 815 -16.38 55.89 5.92
C THR A 815 -17.28 54.91 5.18
N SER A 816 -18.58 54.95 5.50
CA SER A 816 -19.61 54.19 4.80
C SER A 816 -20.00 54.82 3.45
N ASN A 817 -20.82 54.12 2.68
CA ASN A 817 -21.66 54.74 1.67
C ASN A 817 -22.61 55.80 2.27
N ASN A 818 -23.11 56.69 1.42
CA ASN A 818 -24.07 57.74 1.81
C ASN A 818 -25.46 57.16 2.14
N TYR A 819 -26.14 57.74 3.12
CA TYR A 819 -27.58 57.55 3.36
C TYR A 819 -28.29 58.90 3.49
N ALA A 820 -29.54 58.96 3.05
CA ALA A 820 -30.45 60.09 3.18
C ALA A 820 -31.48 59.81 4.28
N ILE A 821 -31.94 60.89 4.91
CA ILE A 821 -32.93 60.86 5.98
C ILE A 821 -34.05 61.83 5.63
N ASP A 822 -35.29 61.40 5.80
CA ASP A 822 -36.46 62.28 5.81
C ASP A 822 -37.46 61.88 6.90
N THR A 823 -37.25 62.42 8.10
CA THR A 823 -38.11 62.17 9.26
C THR A 823 -38.91 63.40 9.70
N SER A 824 -38.81 64.52 8.96
CA SER A 824 -39.65 65.70 9.17
C SER A 824 -41.10 65.36 8.83
N ARG A 825 -42.03 65.82 9.67
CA ARG A 825 -43.46 65.66 9.38
C ARG A 825 -44.04 66.99 8.90
N PRO A 826 -45.01 66.98 7.97
CA PRO A 826 -45.65 68.20 7.52
C PRO A 826 -46.43 68.87 8.67
N THR A 827 -46.24 70.18 8.84
CA THR A 827 -47.04 71.05 9.71
C THR A 827 -47.95 71.93 8.86
N ALA A 828 -49.04 72.47 9.42
CA ALA A 828 -49.99 73.31 8.69
C ALA A 828 -50.34 74.59 9.47
N THR A 829 -50.54 75.69 8.75
CA THR A 829 -51.07 76.95 9.26
C THR A 829 -52.33 77.33 8.49
N ILE A 830 -53.29 78.00 9.14
CA ILE A 830 -54.58 78.35 8.54
C ILE A 830 -54.84 79.85 8.76
N VAL A 831 -55.16 80.56 7.68
CA VAL A 831 -55.46 82.00 7.71
C VAL A 831 -56.77 82.26 6.98
N LEU A 832 -57.63 83.10 7.57
CA LEU A 832 -58.81 83.66 6.90
C LEU A 832 -58.50 85.09 6.44
N ALA A 833 -58.82 85.42 5.19
CA ALA A 833 -58.60 86.75 4.62
C ALA A 833 -59.43 87.84 5.32
N ASP A 834 -60.67 87.50 5.69
CA ASP A 834 -61.56 88.26 6.55
C ASP A 834 -62.06 87.37 7.70
N ASN A 835 -61.92 87.87 8.92
CA ASN A 835 -62.30 87.16 10.15
C ASN A 835 -63.62 87.65 10.76
N SER A 836 -64.32 88.59 10.12
CA SER A 836 -65.59 89.16 10.57
C SER A 836 -66.64 89.12 9.46
N LEU A 837 -67.20 87.93 9.23
CA LEU A 837 -68.20 87.69 8.18
C LEU A 837 -69.63 88.00 8.66
N SER A 838 -70.35 88.79 7.88
CA SER A 838 -71.81 88.95 7.95
C SER A 838 -72.53 87.86 7.15
N ILE A 839 -73.84 87.71 7.36
CA ILE A 839 -74.65 86.70 6.66
C ILE A 839 -74.56 86.92 5.14
N GLY A 840 -74.11 85.88 4.42
CA GLY A 840 -74.01 85.87 2.95
C GLY A 840 -72.65 86.33 2.40
N GLU A 841 -71.72 86.76 3.24
CA GLU A 841 -70.35 87.08 2.83
C GLU A 841 -69.46 85.83 2.74
N THR A 842 -68.37 85.92 1.98
CA THR A 842 -67.39 84.83 1.79
C THR A 842 -65.98 85.33 2.08
N SER A 843 -65.15 84.51 2.72
CA SER A 843 -63.74 84.79 3.02
C SER A 843 -62.87 83.66 2.47
N GLN A 844 -61.70 84.01 1.94
CA GLN A 844 -60.73 83.02 1.48
C GLN A 844 -60.03 82.41 2.70
N VAL A 845 -60.04 81.07 2.78
CA VAL A 845 -59.28 80.29 3.76
C VAL A 845 -58.04 79.76 3.06
N THR A 846 -56.86 80.16 3.53
CA THR A 846 -55.57 79.69 3.03
C THR A 846 -54.95 78.75 4.04
N ILE A 847 -54.59 77.54 3.62
CA ILE A 847 -53.93 76.53 4.45
C ILE A 847 -52.53 76.33 3.89
N THR A 848 -51.50 76.65 4.68
CA THR A 848 -50.11 76.52 4.24
C THR A 848 -49.40 75.43 5.04
N PHE A 849 -48.93 74.41 4.35
CA PHE A 849 -48.11 73.34 4.89
C PHE A 849 -46.62 73.71 4.89
N SER A 850 -45.82 73.10 5.76
CA SER A 850 -44.37 73.31 5.79
C SER A 850 -43.62 72.59 4.67
N GLU A 851 -44.28 71.66 3.98
CA GLU A 851 -43.78 70.94 2.82
C GLU A 851 -44.96 70.44 1.99
N ALA A 852 -44.69 69.89 0.80
CA ALA A 852 -45.74 69.39 -0.07
C ALA A 852 -46.44 68.18 0.57
N VAL A 853 -47.76 68.26 0.73
CA VAL A 853 -48.57 67.16 1.28
C VAL A 853 -49.39 66.48 0.20
N SER A 854 -49.65 65.18 0.36
CA SER A 854 -50.58 64.43 -0.49
C SER A 854 -51.76 63.93 0.33
N GLY A 855 -52.91 63.75 -0.33
CA GLY A 855 -54.12 63.21 0.30
C GLY A 855 -54.95 64.20 1.12
N PHE A 856 -54.55 65.49 1.22
CA PHE A 856 -55.33 66.52 1.90
C PHE A 856 -56.55 66.95 1.07
N THR A 857 -57.74 66.81 1.65
CA THR A 857 -59.03 67.10 1.03
C THR A 857 -59.98 67.81 2.00
N ASN A 858 -61.15 68.25 1.53
CA ASN A 858 -62.18 68.79 2.41
C ASN A 858 -62.67 67.81 3.49
N ALA A 859 -62.47 66.49 3.30
CA ALA A 859 -62.85 65.50 4.32
C ALA A 859 -61.96 65.58 5.57
N ASP A 860 -60.77 66.14 5.44
CA ASP A 860 -59.82 66.36 6.55
C ASP A 860 -60.13 67.63 7.35
N LEU A 861 -61.15 68.40 6.93
CA LEU A 861 -61.53 69.67 7.52
C LEU A 861 -62.91 69.58 8.18
N THR A 862 -63.00 70.04 9.42
CA THR A 862 -64.28 70.26 10.11
C THR A 862 -64.58 71.75 10.15
N VAL A 863 -65.75 72.15 9.64
CA VAL A 863 -66.18 73.55 9.58
C VAL A 863 -67.43 73.72 10.43
N VAL A 864 -67.42 74.71 11.32
CA VAL A 864 -68.54 75.02 12.22
C VAL A 864 -69.19 76.33 11.77
N ASN A 865 -70.53 76.34 11.68
CA ASN A 865 -71.34 77.52 11.31
C ASN A 865 -71.04 78.12 9.90
N GLY A 866 -70.59 77.29 8.95
CA GLY A 866 -70.34 77.69 7.57
C GLY A 866 -70.09 76.51 6.64
N THR A 867 -69.81 76.79 5.37
CA THR A 867 -69.43 75.78 4.36
C THR A 867 -68.16 76.19 3.63
N LEU A 868 -67.24 75.26 3.40
CA LEU A 868 -66.07 75.46 2.53
C LEU A 868 -66.38 75.04 1.10
N SER A 869 -65.85 75.77 0.13
CA SER A 869 -65.72 75.27 -1.24
C SER A 869 -64.64 74.18 -1.32
N ALA A 870 -64.52 73.52 -2.48
CA ALA A 870 -63.43 72.58 -2.72
C ALA A 870 -62.07 73.25 -2.44
N VAL A 871 -61.21 72.58 -1.66
CA VAL A 871 -59.82 73.01 -1.50
C VAL A 871 -59.10 72.84 -2.83
N THR A 872 -58.31 73.84 -3.21
CA THR A 872 -57.52 73.83 -4.44
C THR A 872 -56.10 74.24 -4.08
N THR A 873 -55.11 73.54 -4.61
CA THR A 873 -53.70 73.87 -4.43
C THR A 873 -53.03 74.12 -5.78
N SER A 874 -51.98 74.94 -5.78
CA SER A 874 -51.15 75.18 -6.95
C SER A 874 -49.86 74.36 -6.93
N ASN A 875 -49.42 73.89 -5.76
CA ASN A 875 -48.11 73.27 -5.56
C ASN A 875 -48.05 72.23 -4.42
N ASN A 876 -49.21 71.82 -3.88
CA ASN A 876 -49.36 70.92 -2.73
C ASN A 876 -48.78 71.47 -1.40
N ILE A 877 -48.38 72.74 -1.34
CA ILE A 877 -47.89 73.41 -0.12
C ILE A 877 -48.93 74.42 0.39
N VAL A 878 -49.56 75.20 -0.50
CA VAL A 878 -50.58 76.22 -0.17
C VAL A 878 -51.91 75.92 -0.85
#